data_AF-A0A2D5AC89-F1
#
_entry.id   AF-A0A2D5AC89-F1
#
_cell.length_a   1.000
_cell.length_b   1.000
_cell.length_c   1.000
_cell.angle_alpha   90.00
_cell.angle_beta   90.00
_cell.angle_gamma   90.00
#
_symmetry.space_group_name_H-M   'P 1'
#
loop_
_entity.id
_entity.type
_entity.pdbx_description
1 polymer ?
#
loop_
_entity_poly.entity_id
_entity_poly.type
_entity_poly.pdbx_seq_one_letter_code
_entity_poly.pdbx_strand_id
1 'polypeptide(L)'
;MNLDEMIQRLPGHLRERVHPFADRGRGGDLVVCWIHHANRTDENPLLEVAADAARALQLPLVVHAGFGGFHPHANDRHTRFMLEGLRETQASLASHGIRMSVTPPTTPGRPSGLRQLANRARLLVAEDQPVRPWPRRTAAIADCVPGEVMLVDTACVAPIRSIAGTHDRAFRFRSAAEASWKERLDRDWPKASLDAPEAKTADLPNGTLDLASIDLGLTIGDWDIDHSIGPVPDLRGGMAAADARWEAFRDRSLSRYHRRRNDAIDEDGVSGLSPYLHHGMISPMRIARDAHRTGGEGGEKFLDELLVWRELAHHFCLHQPNHDALEALPSWARKTLDRHRRDERPGRRSWETLARGRTGDRLWDLAQESLKCRGRLHNNLRMTWGKMLLEWTASPEEALDRLLDLNDRYALDGSDANSIGGLLWCLGLFDRGFEPEQPVLGTIRGRNSVDHAKRLDLGRYRSVVRGGIQRGSVLVVGAGIAGSHAARILHDHGHRVTVLDKSRGPGGRSSSRRGDGTRHDHGCQVLRLRGETLRRPAESWEEDGVIARWNPRILQDGSVIPRPREPWFVGKPGMNELVRHLQRDLEVEFGRRITRLEKTSTGWRAFDDADSKVGEADRVIIAAPAPQAATLLRTATIDADPLDAVVFDPTWTLLLDGVDHDPGFDVAIDPNPEIRWMAREASRPGRADAGCWTINATPEWSRTNLEADSEFVEDRLRTAAAAALGIAIDRPGRVHRWRYGLVEAPLGRPIHIDASTGAIACGDWCLGGRVEHAFQSGAAAAGTLLRDPSFASPDPGDAIDEGLFAGISG
;
A
#
# COMPACT_ATOMS: atom_id res chain seq x y z
N MET A 1 -9.63 -44.18 -7.07
CA MET A 1 -8.95 -43.76 -5.83
C MET A 1 -9.72 -42.60 -5.21
N ASN A 2 -10.09 -42.71 -3.94
CA ASN A 2 -10.69 -41.63 -3.14
C ASN A 2 -9.63 -40.86 -2.33
N LEU A 3 -10.04 -39.79 -1.65
CA LEU A 3 -9.17 -38.90 -0.88
C LEU A 3 -8.36 -39.63 0.20
N ASP A 4 -9.03 -40.48 0.99
CA ASP A 4 -8.37 -41.21 2.08
C ASP A 4 -7.33 -42.20 1.56
N GLU A 5 -7.63 -42.90 0.46
CA GLU A 5 -6.68 -43.79 -0.23
C GLU A 5 -5.45 -43.03 -0.74
N MET A 6 -5.66 -41.83 -1.33
CA MET A 6 -4.55 -40.97 -1.76
C MET A 6 -3.67 -40.57 -0.58
N ILE A 7 -4.28 -40.14 0.54
CA ILE A 7 -3.55 -39.71 1.74
C ILE A 7 -2.77 -40.88 2.36
N GLN A 8 -3.36 -42.08 2.45
CA GLN A 8 -2.68 -43.23 3.05
C GLN A 8 -1.50 -43.74 2.23
N ARG A 9 -1.48 -43.49 0.92
CA ARG A 9 -0.36 -43.84 0.04
C ARG A 9 0.84 -42.91 0.21
N LEU A 10 0.63 -41.68 0.68
CA LEU A 10 1.70 -40.70 0.84
C LEU A 10 2.79 -41.20 1.81
N PRO A 11 4.08 -40.91 1.53
CA PRO A 11 5.15 -41.08 2.49
C PRO A 11 4.82 -40.41 3.84
N GLY A 12 5.29 -41.00 4.95
CA GLY A 12 4.93 -40.54 6.30
C GLY A 12 5.14 -39.03 6.54
N HIS A 13 6.25 -38.47 6.06
CA HIS A 13 6.60 -37.05 6.20
C HIS A 13 5.68 -36.09 5.44
N LEU A 14 5.00 -36.57 4.38
CA LEU A 14 3.96 -35.81 3.67
C LEU A 14 2.58 -36.08 4.28
N ARG A 15 2.24 -37.35 4.52
CA ARG A 15 0.94 -37.78 5.04
C ARG A 15 0.54 -37.07 6.32
N GLU A 16 1.48 -36.85 7.24
CA GLU A 16 1.23 -36.15 8.51
C GLU A 16 0.82 -34.68 8.36
N ARG A 17 1.02 -34.10 7.18
CA ARG A 17 0.76 -32.68 6.86
C ARG A 17 -0.55 -32.47 6.11
N VAL A 18 -1.18 -33.54 5.65
CA VAL A 18 -2.36 -33.48 4.79
C VAL A 18 -3.63 -33.60 5.62
N HIS A 19 -4.58 -32.71 5.35
CA HIS A 19 -5.87 -32.64 6.00
C HIS A 19 -7.01 -32.67 4.96
N PRO A 20 -7.89 -33.68 4.98
CA PRO A 20 -9.12 -33.66 4.19
C PRO A 20 -9.94 -32.41 4.51
N PHE A 21 -10.47 -31.73 3.47
CA PHE A 21 -11.25 -30.51 3.65
C PHE A 21 -12.66 -30.61 3.07
N ALA A 22 -12.81 -31.15 1.86
CA ALA A 22 -14.11 -31.39 1.24
C ALA A 22 -14.06 -32.59 0.30
N ASP A 23 -15.14 -33.38 0.27
CA ASP A 23 -15.38 -34.40 -0.77
C ASP A 23 -16.78 -34.15 -1.36
N ARG A 24 -16.82 -33.80 -2.64
CA ARG A 24 -18.06 -33.55 -3.39
C ARG A 24 -18.25 -34.53 -4.55
N GLY A 25 -17.47 -35.59 -4.55
CA GLY A 25 -17.47 -36.61 -5.59
C GLY A 25 -16.19 -36.61 -6.40
N ARG A 26 -16.30 -37.04 -7.64
CA ARG A 26 -15.15 -37.42 -8.49
C ARG A 26 -15.17 -36.68 -9.84
N GLY A 27 -15.91 -35.57 -9.93
CA GLY A 27 -15.95 -34.74 -11.13
C GLY A 27 -14.69 -33.90 -11.28
N GLY A 28 -14.42 -33.43 -12.50
CA GLY A 28 -13.20 -32.67 -12.86
C GLY A 28 -12.18 -33.52 -13.60
N ASP A 29 -11.23 -32.85 -14.26
CA ASP A 29 -10.24 -33.43 -15.16
C ASP A 29 -8.80 -32.99 -14.88
N LEU A 30 -8.59 -32.19 -13.82
CA LEU A 30 -7.27 -31.69 -13.40
C LEU A 30 -6.97 -31.97 -11.92
N VAL A 31 -5.68 -32.13 -11.60
CA VAL A 31 -5.20 -31.84 -10.24
C VAL A 31 -4.72 -30.39 -10.23
N VAL A 32 -5.30 -29.58 -9.35
CA VAL A 32 -4.96 -28.17 -9.20
C VAL A 32 -4.22 -27.99 -7.89
N CYS A 33 -2.97 -27.50 -7.97
CA CYS A 33 -2.18 -27.13 -6.81
C CYS A 33 -2.24 -25.60 -6.65
N TRP A 34 -2.96 -25.12 -5.64
CA TRP A 34 -3.08 -23.69 -5.39
C TRP A 34 -2.05 -23.23 -4.35
N ILE A 35 -1.06 -22.48 -4.83
CA ILE A 35 0.00 -21.89 -4.01
C ILE A 35 -0.35 -20.43 -3.70
N HIS A 36 -0.28 -20.06 -2.43
CA HIS A 36 -0.52 -18.69 -1.96
C HIS A 36 0.38 -18.23 -0.82
N HIS A 37 1.20 -19.12 -0.26
CA HIS A 37 2.21 -18.83 0.76
C HIS A 37 3.55 -19.49 0.43
N ALA A 38 3.63 -20.81 0.20
CA ALA A 38 4.88 -21.56 0.01
C ALA A 38 5.53 -21.39 -1.37
N ASN A 39 5.93 -20.16 -1.74
CA ASN A 39 6.50 -19.80 -3.03
C ASN A 39 7.94 -20.32 -3.23
N ARG A 40 8.10 -21.65 -3.30
CA ARG A 40 9.37 -22.34 -3.53
C ARG A 40 9.12 -23.72 -4.14
N THR A 41 10.15 -24.33 -4.71
CA THR A 41 10.13 -25.75 -5.12
C THR A 41 10.85 -26.67 -4.14
N ASP A 42 11.83 -26.15 -3.41
CA ASP A 42 12.60 -26.94 -2.43
C ASP A 42 11.79 -27.19 -1.14
N GLU A 43 11.82 -28.44 -0.66
CA GLU A 43 11.07 -28.93 0.51
C GLU A 43 9.65 -28.34 0.61
N ASN A 44 8.89 -28.53 -0.45
CA ASN A 44 7.52 -28.03 -0.55
C ASN A 44 6.52 -29.20 -0.54
N PRO A 45 5.97 -29.56 0.64
CA PRO A 45 5.05 -30.68 0.74
C PRO A 45 3.76 -30.49 -0.08
N LEU A 46 3.33 -29.24 -0.35
CA LEU A 46 2.16 -28.98 -1.19
C LEU A 46 2.38 -29.50 -2.63
N LEU A 47 3.53 -29.15 -3.22
CA LEU A 47 3.88 -29.55 -4.59
C LEU A 47 4.09 -31.06 -4.69
N GLU A 48 4.75 -31.66 -3.70
CA GLU A 48 5.00 -33.11 -3.67
C GLU A 48 3.70 -33.91 -3.52
N VAL A 49 2.79 -33.48 -2.64
CA VAL A 49 1.46 -34.11 -2.49
C VAL A 49 0.65 -33.98 -3.78
N ALA A 50 0.67 -32.81 -4.43
CA ALA A 50 -0.07 -32.60 -5.67
C ALA A 50 0.49 -33.45 -6.83
N ALA A 51 1.81 -33.56 -6.95
CA ALA A 51 2.46 -34.40 -7.98
C ALA A 51 2.18 -35.89 -7.76
N ASP A 52 2.26 -36.37 -6.52
CA ASP A 52 1.91 -37.75 -6.18
C ASP A 52 0.44 -38.05 -6.52
N ALA A 53 -0.49 -37.17 -6.14
CA ALA A 53 -1.91 -37.33 -6.44
C ALA A 53 -2.20 -37.30 -7.95
N ALA A 54 -1.58 -36.39 -8.71
CA ALA A 54 -1.70 -36.31 -10.16
C ALA A 54 -1.26 -37.62 -10.84
N ARG A 55 -0.16 -38.21 -10.36
CA ARG A 55 0.33 -39.51 -10.84
C ARG A 55 -0.61 -40.67 -10.50
N ALA A 56 -1.17 -40.69 -9.29
CA ALA A 56 -2.17 -41.69 -8.87
C ALA A 56 -3.42 -41.66 -9.75
N LEU A 57 -3.91 -40.45 -10.01
CA LEU A 57 -5.15 -40.23 -10.75
C LEU A 57 -4.94 -40.28 -12.26
N GLN A 58 -3.67 -40.26 -12.72
CA GLN A 58 -3.30 -40.12 -14.13
C GLN A 58 -3.92 -38.87 -14.77
N LEU A 59 -3.96 -37.76 -14.02
CA LEU A 59 -4.50 -36.48 -14.47
C LEU A 59 -3.41 -35.42 -14.53
N PRO A 60 -3.53 -34.43 -15.43
CA PRO A 60 -2.58 -33.33 -15.51
C PRO A 60 -2.53 -32.50 -14.21
N LEU A 61 -1.32 -32.08 -13.83
CA LEU A 61 -1.09 -31.15 -12.73
C LEU A 61 -0.94 -29.71 -13.24
N VAL A 62 -1.76 -28.81 -12.71
CA VAL A 62 -1.58 -27.35 -12.88
C VAL A 62 -1.31 -26.72 -11.52
N VAL A 63 -0.14 -26.07 -11.39
CA VAL A 63 0.13 -25.20 -10.24
C VAL A 63 -0.42 -23.81 -10.53
N HIS A 64 -1.06 -23.16 -9.56
CA HIS A 64 -1.63 -21.84 -9.74
C HIS A 64 -1.29 -20.91 -8.58
N ALA A 65 -0.79 -19.72 -8.93
CA ALA A 65 -0.72 -18.54 -8.07
C ALA A 65 -1.51 -17.39 -8.71
N GLY A 66 -2.07 -16.49 -7.92
CA GLY A 66 -2.75 -15.34 -8.51
C GLY A 66 -3.17 -14.29 -7.52
N PHE A 67 -3.32 -13.06 -8.02
CA PHE A 67 -3.67 -11.88 -7.23
C PHE A 67 -5.19 -11.66 -7.17
N GLY A 68 -5.97 -12.74 -7.14
CA GLY A 68 -7.43 -12.66 -7.19
C GLY A 68 -8.04 -12.03 -5.93
N GLY A 69 -9.02 -11.14 -6.14
CA GLY A 69 -9.78 -10.48 -5.08
C GLY A 69 -9.08 -9.27 -4.45
N PHE A 70 -9.84 -8.47 -3.71
CA PHE A 70 -9.33 -7.28 -3.03
C PHE A 70 -8.49 -7.66 -1.81
N HIS A 71 -7.29 -7.08 -1.68
CA HIS A 71 -6.49 -7.10 -0.46
C HIS A 71 -6.26 -5.64 -0.02
N PRO A 72 -6.64 -5.23 1.20
CA PRO A 72 -6.68 -3.83 1.61
C PRO A 72 -5.31 -3.15 1.66
N HIS A 73 -4.23 -3.94 1.75
CA HIS A 73 -2.85 -3.46 1.80
C HIS A 73 -2.03 -3.85 0.56
N ALA A 74 -2.68 -4.23 -0.55
CA ALA A 74 -1.97 -4.46 -1.80
C ALA A 74 -1.29 -3.17 -2.30
N ASN A 75 0.01 -3.25 -2.52
CA ASN A 75 0.85 -2.15 -2.98
C ASN A 75 2.04 -2.67 -3.81
N ASP A 76 2.81 -1.78 -4.42
CA ASP A 76 3.94 -2.16 -5.28
C ASP A 76 4.98 -2.99 -4.55
N ARG A 77 5.25 -2.68 -3.27
CA ARG A 77 6.25 -3.37 -2.45
C ARG A 77 5.97 -4.86 -2.33
N HIS A 78 4.81 -5.20 -1.77
CA HIS A 78 4.40 -6.58 -1.55
C HIS A 78 4.28 -7.33 -2.87
N THR A 79 3.70 -6.67 -3.86
CA THR A 79 3.46 -7.25 -5.18
C THR A 79 4.77 -7.57 -5.89
N ARG A 80 5.73 -6.65 -5.89
CA ARG A 80 7.04 -6.85 -6.52
C ARG A 80 7.79 -7.99 -5.85
N PHE A 81 7.91 -7.97 -4.53
CA PHE A 81 8.64 -9.00 -3.78
C PHE A 81 8.04 -10.40 -4.02
N MET A 82 6.71 -10.52 -4.02
CA MET A 82 6.02 -11.77 -4.32
C MET A 82 6.24 -12.24 -5.76
N LEU A 83 6.12 -11.35 -6.76
CA LEU A 83 6.29 -11.69 -8.18
C LEU A 83 7.73 -12.09 -8.52
N GLU A 84 8.73 -11.52 -7.86
CA GLU A 84 10.13 -11.95 -7.98
C GLU A 84 10.31 -13.39 -7.52
N GLY A 85 9.71 -13.78 -6.40
CA GLY A 85 9.69 -15.18 -5.97
C GLY A 85 8.93 -16.09 -6.92
N LEU A 86 7.75 -15.64 -7.40
CA LEU A 86 6.93 -16.44 -8.31
C LEU A 86 7.62 -16.68 -9.65
N ARG A 87 8.45 -15.73 -10.10
CA ARG A 87 9.26 -15.87 -11.31
C ARG A 87 10.26 -17.03 -11.18
N GLU A 88 10.96 -17.12 -10.06
CA GLU A 88 11.89 -18.23 -9.79
C GLU A 88 11.14 -19.56 -9.62
N THR A 89 10.02 -19.57 -8.92
CA THR A 89 9.19 -20.78 -8.75
C THR A 89 8.62 -21.26 -10.07
N GLN A 90 8.12 -20.36 -10.93
CA GLN A 90 7.60 -20.71 -12.26
C GLN A 90 8.70 -21.32 -13.13
N ALA A 91 9.91 -20.74 -13.14
CA ALA A 91 11.06 -21.27 -13.87
C ALA A 91 11.50 -22.65 -13.33
N SER A 92 11.57 -22.80 -12.00
CA SER A 92 11.95 -24.06 -11.37
C SER A 92 10.93 -25.18 -11.64
N LEU A 93 9.63 -24.89 -11.56
CA LEU A 93 8.58 -25.85 -11.92
C LEU A 93 8.64 -26.27 -13.39
N ALA A 94 8.92 -25.32 -14.29
CA ALA A 94 9.08 -25.61 -15.72
C ALA A 94 10.25 -26.58 -15.97
N SER A 95 11.36 -26.46 -15.24
CA SER A 95 12.49 -27.41 -15.33
C SER A 95 12.14 -28.84 -14.87
N HIS A 96 11.06 -28.99 -14.10
CA HIS A 96 10.50 -30.28 -13.69
C HIS A 96 9.32 -30.74 -14.58
N GLY A 97 9.03 -30.04 -15.68
CA GLY A 97 7.91 -30.35 -16.56
C GLY A 97 6.53 -29.99 -15.99
N ILE A 98 6.47 -29.21 -14.90
CA ILE A 98 5.21 -28.75 -14.29
C ILE A 98 4.84 -27.37 -14.83
N ARG A 99 3.58 -27.21 -15.28
CA ARG A 99 3.05 -25.92 -15.72
C ARG A 99 2.48 -25.13 -14.55
N MET A 100 2.90 -23.87 -14.43
CA MET A 100 2.39 -22.92 -13.45
C MET A 100 1.63 -21.78 -14.12
N SER A 101 0.39 -21.56 -13.68
CA SER A 101 -0.41 -20.37 -14.00
C SER A 101 -0.17 -19.28 -12.96
N VAL A 102 0.20 -18.08 -13.42
CA VAL A 102 0.19 -16.85 -12.63
C VAL A 102 -0.81 -15.88 -13.24
N THR A 103 -1.83 -15.43 -12.51
CA THR A 103 -2.82 -14.47 -13.04
C THR A 103 -2.82 -13.13 -12.30
N PRO A 104 -3.01 -12.00 -13.01
CA PRO A 104 -3.08 -10.67 -12.41
C PRO A 104 -4.36 -10.49 -11.56
N PRO A 105 -4.51 -9.34 -10.88
CA PRO A 105 -5.72 -9.03 -10.12
C PRO A 105 -7.00 -9.13 -10.95
N THR A 106 -8.08 -9.55 -10.30
CA THR A 106 -9.39 -9.61 -10.93
C THR A 106 -9.93 -8.20 -11.16
N THR A 107 -10.27 -7.88 -12.41
CA THR A 107 -10.93 -6.64 -12.80
C THR A 107 -12.36 -6.93 -13.28
N PRO A 108 -13.28 -5.94 -13.28
CA PRO A 108 -14.58 -6.09 -13.90
C PRO A 108 -14.46 -6.62 -15.34
N GLY A 109 -15.14 -7.72 -15.66
CA GLY A 109 -15.09 -8.36 -16.97
C GLY A 109 -14.01 -9.44 -17.15
N ARG A 110 -13.08 -9.62 -16.20
CA ARG A 110 -12.07 -10.69 -16.25
C ARG A 110 -12.34 -11.75 -15.17
N PRO A 111 -12.69 -13.01 -15.52
CA PRO A 111 -12.95 -14.06 -14.55
C PRO A 111 -11.67 -14.48 -13.81
N SER A 112 -11.81 -14.85 -12.53
CA SER A 112 -10.71 -15.37 -11.70
C SER A 112 -10.09 -16.63 -12.32
N GLY A 113 -8.77 -16.63 -12.54
CA GLY A 113 -8.04 -17.80 -13.03
C GLY A 113 -8.14 -19.00 -12.09
N LEU A 114 -8.03 -18.77 -10.78
CA LEU A 114 -8.22 -19.80 -9.76
C LEU A 114 -9.62 -20.44 -9.83
N ARG A 115 -10.69 -19.64 -10.00
CA ARG A 115 -12.05 -20.21 -10.12
C ARG A 115 -12.22 -21.03 -11.39
N GLN A 116 -11.61 -20.63 -12.50
CA GLN A 116 -11.62 -21.42 -13.74
C GLN A 116 -10.99 -22.79 -13.52
N LEU A 117 -9.83 -22.84 -12.87
CA LEU A 117 -9.15 -24.09 -12.53
C LEU A 117 -9.93 -24.91 -11.50
N ALA A 118 -10.45 -24.28 -10.45
CA ALA A 118 -11.21 -24.95 -9.39
C ALA A 118 -12.45 -25.69 -9.94
N ASN A 119 -13.19 -25.09 -10.90
CA ASN A 119 -14.33 -25.74 -11.55
C ASN A 119 -13.96 -26.99 -12.36
N ARG A 120 -12.67 -27.17 -12.70
CA ARG A 120 -12.13 -28.33 -13.40
C ARG A 120 -11.38 -29.30 -12.48
N ALA A 121 -11.22 -28.96 -11.21
CA ALA A 121 -10.42 -29.74 -10.29
C ALA A 121 -11.12 -31.06 -9.92
N ARG A 122 -10.53 -32.18 -10.35
CA ARG A 122 -10.77 -33.50 -9.75
C ARG A 122 -10.28 -33.51 -8.32
N LEU A 123 -9.14 -32.87 -8.08
CA LEU A 123 -8.58 -32.63 -6.77
C LEU A 123 -8.00 -31.22 -6.72
N LEU A 124 -8.39 -30.43 -5.73
CA LEU A 124 -7.71 -29.20 -5.35
C LEU A 124 -6.83 -29.48 -4.13
N VAL A 125 -5.53 -29.22 -4.26
CA VAL A 125 -4.56 -29.24 -3.17
C VAL A 125 -4.19 -27.79 -2.85
N ALA A 126 -4.47 -27.33 -1.63
CA ALA A 126 -4.19 -25.96 -1.20
C ALA A 126 -3.42 -25.95 0.12
N GLU A 127 -2.87 -24.81 0.52
CA GLU A 127 -2.13 -24.70 1.77
C GLU A 127 -3.06 -24.54 2.98
N ASP A 128 -2.68 -25.13 4.12
CA ASP A 128 -3.40 -24.98 5.39
C ASP A 128 -2.96 -23.71 6.12
N GLN A 129 -3.31 -22.54 5.57
CA GLN A 129 -2.95 -21.24 6.17
C GLN A 129 -4.10 -20.71 7.04
N PRO A 130 -3.93 -20.64 8.39
CA PRO A 130 -5.02 -20.22 9.28
C PRO A 130 -5.28 -18.71 9.31
N VAL A 131 -4.39 -17.90 8.73
CA VAL A 131 -4.45 -16.42 8.80
C VAL A 131 -5.48 -15.86 7.82
N ARG A 132 -6.28 -14.87 8.24
CA ARG A 132 -7.22 -14.20 7.32
C ARG A 132 -6.48 -13.47 6.19
N PRO A 133 -7.04 -13.44 4.97
CA PRO A 133 -8.37 -13.94 4.57
C PRO A 133 -8.41 -15.41 4.12
N TRP A 134 -7.32 -16.17 4.26
CA TRP A 134 -7.13 -17.47 3.61
C TRP A 134 -8.21 -18.51 3.96
N PRO A 135 -8.60 -18.75 5.23
CA PRO A 135 -9.65 -19.73 5.53
C PRO A 135 -10.97 -19.46 4.80
N ARG A 136 -11.38 -18.19 4.70
CA ARG A 136 -12.61 -17.80 3.98
C ARG A 136 -12.46 -17.95 2.47
N ARG A 137 -11.30 -17.57 1.92
CA ARG A 137 -11.02 -17.71 0.48
C ARG A 137 -10.96 -19.18 0.09
N THR A 138 -10.33 -20.03 0.89
CA THR A 138 -10.23 -21.47 0.67
C THR A 138 -11.59 -22.14 0.69
N ALA A 139 -12.46 -21.82 1.67
CA ALA A 139 -13.83 -22.30 1.67
C ALA A 139 -14.59 -21.88 0.39
N ALA A 140 -14.50 -20.60 -0.01
CA ALA A 140 -15.19 -20.07 -1.19
C ALA A 140 -14.68 -20.60 -2.54
N ILE A 141 -13.45 -21.14 -2.58
CA ILE A 141 -12.88 -21.80 -3.77
C ILE A 141 -13.21 -23.29 -3.76
N ALA A 142 -13.11 -23.96 -2.60
CA ALA A 142 -13.60 -25.33 -2.42
C ALA A 142 -15.07 -25.46 -2.79
N ASP A 143 -15.85 -24.39 -2.59
CA ASP A 143 -17.25 -24.30 -3.02
C ASP A 143 -17.47 -24.46 -4.54
N CYS A 144 -16.45 -24.19 -5.35
CA CYS A 144 -16.48 -24.35 -6.80
C CYS A 144 -15.95 -25.71 -7.29
N VAL A 145 -15.34 -26.51 -6.41
CA VAL A 145 -14.67 -27.76 -6.80
C VAL A 145 -15.70 -28.88 -6.95
N PRO A 146 -15.82 -29.54 -8.12
CA PRO A 146 -16.71 -30.68 -8.31
C PRO A 146 -16.15 -31.99 -7.74
N GLY A 147 -14.85 -32.03 -7.44
CA GLY A 147 -14.14 -33.18 -6.89
C GLY A 147 -13.84 -33.07 -5.39
N GLU A 148 -12.59 -33.38 -5.04
CA GLU A 148 -12.10 -33.41 -3.66
C GLU A 148 -11.19 -32.22 -3.37
N VAL A 149 -11.06 -31.86 -2.09
CA VAL A 149 -10.16 -30.79 -1.62
C VAL A 149 -9.40 -31.28 -0.39
N MET A 150 -8.08 -31.08 -0.40
CA MET A 150 -7.20 -31.29 0.76
C MET A 150 -6.36 -30.05 1.03
N LEU A 151 -6.02 -29.86 2.30
CA LEU A 151 -5.08 -28.83 2.75
C LEU A 151 -3.75 -29.47 3.16
N VAL A 152 -2.65 -28.76 2.92
CA VAL A 152 -1.30 -29.22 3.26
C VAL A 152 -0.59 -28.17 4.10
N ASP A 153 -0.06 -28.56 5.26
CA ASP A 153 0.78 -27.67 6.06
C ASP A 153 2.20 -27.56 5.47
N THR A 154 2.50 -26.37 4.96
CA THR A 154 3.78 -25.98 4.38
C THR A 154 4.61 -25.06 5.28
N ALA A 155 4.03 -24.59 6.39
CA ALA A 155 4.51 -23.44 7.16
C ALA A 155 5.15 -23.84 8.50
N CYS A 156 4.75 -24.96 9.11
CA CYS A 156 5.26 -25.40 10.41
C CYS A 156 6.13 -26.68 10.31
N VAL A 157 7.19 -26.74 11.11
CA VAL A 157 8.04 -27.93 11.25
C VAL A 157 7.23 -29.05 11.89
N ALA A 158 6.61 -28.78 13.04
CA ALA A 158 5.56 -29.64 13.59
C ALA A 158 4.24 -29.32 12.86
N PRO A 159 3.61 -30.30 12.16
CA PRO A 159 2.36 -30.04 11.46
C PRO A 159 1.32 -29.42 12.40
N ILE A 160 0.75 -28.28 12.02
CA ILE A 160 0.00 -27.38 12.90
C ILE A 160 -1.16 -28.07 13.61
N ARG A 161 -1.84 -29.00 12.93
CA ARG A 161 -2.97 -29.77 13.50
C ARG A 161 -2.55 -31.02 14.27
N SER A 162 -1.27 -31.36 14.27
CA SER A 162 -0.74 -32.46 15.10
C SER A 162 -0.60 -32.07 16.56
N ILE A 163 -0.57 -30.77 16.85
CA ILE A 163 -0.48 -30.24 18.22
C ILE A 163 -1.88 -30.20 18.83
N ALA A 164 -2.04 -30.87 19.97
CA ALA A 164 -3.33 -30.96 20.65
C ALA A 164 -3.59 -29.79 21.61
N GLY A 165 -4.85 -29.36 21.69
CA GLY A 165 -5.33 -28.33 22.62
C GLY A 165 -5.08 -26.91 22.15
N THR A 166 -5.48 -25.93 22.97
CA THR A 166 -5.20 -24.51 22.72
C THR A 166 -4.12 -24.02 23.68
N HIS A 167 -3.15 -23.26 23.17
CA HIS A 167 -2.01 -22.79 23.96
C HIS A 167 -1.91 -21.27 23.89
N ASP A 168 -1.99 -20.63 25.05
CA ASP A 168 -1.97 -19.17 25.21
C ASP A 168 -0.64 -18.66 25.79
N ARG A 169 0.34 -19.54 26.00
CA ARG A 169 1.65 -19.23 26.59
C ARG A 169 2.74 -20.07 25.95
N ALA A 170 3.88 -19.44 25.67
CA ALA A 170 5.04 -20.07 25.02
C ALA A 170 5.49 -21.37 25.71
N PHE A 171 5.56 -21.42 27.05
CA PHE A 171 6.00 -22.63 27.75
C PHE A 171 5.01 -23.80 27.61
N ARG A 172 3.70 -23.53 27.57
CA ARG A 172 2.66 -24.57 27.39
C ARG A 172 2.72 -25.15 25.98
N PHE A 173 2.83 -24.27 24.99
CA PHE A 173 3.00 -24.67 23.60
C PHE A 173 4.28 -25.46 23.39
N ARG A 174 5.41 -25.01 23.96
CA ARG A 174 6.68 -25.73 23.92
C ARG A 174 6.51 -27.16 24.44
N SER A 175 5.93 -27.34 25.62
CA SER A 175 5.70 -28.68 26.18
C SER A 175 4.81 -29.57 25.30
N ALA A 176 3.84 -28.99 24.58
CA ALA A 176 2.96 -29.73 23.69
C ALA A 176 3.62 -30.12 22.35
N ALA A 177 4.51 -29.27 21.82
CA ALA A 177 5.12 -29.45 20.50
C ALA A 177 6.52 -30.10 20.53
N GLU A 178 7.19 -30.15 21.69
CA GLU A 178 8.58 -30.61 21.82
C GLU A 178 8.83 -32.01 21.24
N ALA A 179 7.93 -32.96 21.49
CA ALA A 179 8.05 -34.31 20.94
C ALA A 179 7.99 -34.30 19.40
N SER A 180 7.06 -33.52 18.83
CA SER A 180 6.89 -33.39 17.38
C SER A 180 8.12 -32.75 16.71
N TRP A 181 8.74 -31.76 17.36
CA TRP A 181 9.99 -31.18 16.85
C TRP A 181 11.15 -32.17 16.91
N LYS A 182 11.37 -32.86 18.04
CA LYS A 182 12.46 -33.83 18.19
C LYS A 182 12.43 -34.92 17.14
N GLU A 183 11.24 -35.38 16.77
CA GLU A 183 11.09 -36.39 15.71
C GLU A 183 11.55 -35.90 14.33
N ARG A 184 11.62 -34.58 14.08
CA ARG A 184 11.78 -34.00 12.74
C ARG A 184 13.09 -33.26 12.55
N LEU A 185 13.67 -32.69 13.60
CA LEU A 185 14.89 -31.87 13.51
C LEU A 185 16.12 -32.68 13.05
N ASP A 186 16.18 -33.97 13.36
CA ASP A 186 17.27 -34.86 12.93
C ASP A 186 17.02 -35.55 11.58
N ARG A 187 15.79 -35.48 11.05
CA ARG A 187 15.41 -36.21 9.83
C ARG A 187 15.67 -35.36 8.59
N ASP A 188 16.52 -35.82 7.68
CA ASP A 188 16.62 -35.21 6.35
C ASP A 188 15.28 -35.21 5.62
N TRP A 189 15.00 -34.13 4.88
CA TRP A 189 13.89 -34.11 3.95
C TRP A 189 14.22 -35.03 2.77
N PRO A 190 13.39 -36.03 2.45
CA PRO A 190 13.64 -36.89 1.30
C PRO A 190 13.70 -36.08 0.00
N LYS A 191 14.46 -36.56 -0.99
CA LYS A 191 14.51 -35.88 -2.29
C LYS A 191 13.11 -35.80 -2.89
N ALA A 192 12.65 -34.58 -3.16
CA ALA A 192 11.34 -34.32 -3.71
C ALA A 192 11.15 -35.01 -5.07
N SER A 193 9.95 -35.52 -5.31
CA SER A 193 9.55 -36.12 -6.58
C SER A 193 8.38 -35.34 -7.16
N LEU A 194 8.67 -34.49 -8.15
CA LEU A 194 7.70 -33.64 -8.84
C LEU A 194 7.20 -34.24 -10.17
N ASP A 195 7.42 -35.53 -10.41
CA ASP A 195 6.92 -36.21 -11.61
C ASP A 195 5.37 -36.34 -11.59
N ALA A 196 4.74 -35.78 -12.62
CA ALA A 196 3.29 -35.73 -12.81
C ALA A 196 2.94 -35.66 -14.30
N PRO A 197 1.74 -36.11 -14.72
CA PRO A 197 1.27 -35.92 -16.09
C PRO A 197 1.26 -34.43 -16.48
N GLU A 198 1.80 -34.12 -17.65
CA GLU A 198 1.96 -32.74 -18.12
C GLU A 198 0.61 -32.10 -18.50
N ALA A 199 0.40 -30.86 -18.05
CA ALA A 199 -0.74 -30.05 -18.46
C ALA A 199 -0.51 -29.34 -19.80
N LYS A 200 -1.57 -29.23 -20.61
CA LYS A 200 -1.51 -28.52 -21.89
C LYS A 200 -1.69 -27.03 -21.68
N THR A 201 -1.28 -26.23 -22.65
CA THR A 201 -1.55 -24.78 -22.63
C THR A 201 -3.04 -24.46 -22.51
N ALA A 202 -3.91 -25.28 -23.10
CA ALA A 202 -5.37 -25.15 -22.99
C ALA A 202 -5.92 -25.43 -21.58
N ASP A 203 -5.11 -26.01 -20.69
CA ASP A 203 -5.48 -26.22 -19.29
C ASP A 203 -5.23 -24.99 -18.41
N LEU A 204 -4.43 -24.04 -18.90
CA LEU A 204 -4.13 -22.81 -18.16
C LEU A 204 -5.20 -21.74 -18.40
N PRO A 205 -5.54 -20.91 -17.39
CA PRO A 205 -6.43 -19.78 -17.57
C PRO A 205 -5.90 -18.77 -18.59
N ASN A 206 -6.82 -18.14 -19.32
CA ASN A 206 -6.50 -17.07 -20.26
C ASN A 206 -5.82 -15.89 -19.55
N GLY A 207 -4.76 -15.39 -20.18
CA GLY A 207 -3.94 -14.29 -19.65
C GLY A 207 -3.10 -14.66 -18.43
N THR A 208 -2.76 -15.95 -18.30
CA THR A 208 -1.62 -16.40 -17.49
C THR A 208 -0.37 -15.63 -17.93
N LEU A 209 0.37 -15.10 -16.96
CA LEU A 209 1.61 -14.35 -17.16
C LEU A 209 2.78 -15.32 -17.28
N ASP A 210 3.61 -15.10 -18.30
CA ASP A 210 4.96 -15.64 -18.36
C ASP A 210 5.90 -14.65 -17.64
N LEU A 211 6.25 -14.95 -16.40
CA LEU A 211 7.00 -14.03 -15.57
C LEU A 211 8.44 -13.84 -16.07
N ALA A 212 8.97 -14.76 -16.88
CA ALA A 212 10.33 -14.65 -17.42
C ALA A 212 10.44 -13.57 -18.51
N SER A 213 9.35 -13.28 -19.22
CA SER A 213 9.35 -12.39 -20.39
C SER A 213 8.89 -10.96 -20.11
N ILE A 214 8.32 -10.70 -18.92
CA ILE A 214 7.71 -9.39 -18.60
C ILE A 214 8.61 -8.50 -17.75
N ASP A 215 8.43 -7.19 -17.91
CA ASP A 215 8.89 -6.21 -16.93
C ASP A 215 7.89 -6.14 -15.77
N LEU A 216 8.33 -6.49 -14.55
CA LEU A 216 7.45 -6.47 -13.38
C LEU A 216 7.04 -5.05 -12.99
N GLY A 217 7.92 -4.05 -13.13
CA GLY A 217 7.64 -2.67 -12.76
C GLY A 217 6.55 -2.04 -13.63
N LEU A 218 6.61 -2.28 -14.95
CA LEU A 218 5.57 -1.87 -15.90
C LEU A 218 4.28 -2.65 -15.65
N THR A 219 4.35 -3.98 -15.52
CA THR A 219 3.16 -4.82 -15.32
C THR A 219 2.40 -4.44 -14.04
N ILE A 220 3.11 -4.24 -12.92
CA ILE A 220 2.51 -3.83 -11.64
C ILE A 220 1.89 -2.43 -11.76
N GLY A 221 2.50 -1.53 -12.54
CA GLY A 221 2.01 -0.16 -12.73
C GLY A 221 0.63 -0.06 -13.38
N ASP A 222 0.17 -1.12 -14.04
CA ASP A 222 -1.15 -1.21 -14.65
C ASP A 222 -2.22 -1.81 -13.70
N TRP A 223 -1.83 -2.24 -12.50
CA TRP A 223 -2.75 -2.87 -11.54
C TRP A 223 -3.38 -1.83 -10.63
N ASP A 224 -4.68 -1.97 -10.35
CA ASP A 224 -5.41 -1.08 -9.41
C ASP A 224 -5.06 -1.41 -7.95
N ILE A 225 -3.86 -0.98 -7.53
CA ILE A 225 -3.29 -1.16 -6.20
C ILE A 225 -2.66 0.15 -5.70
N ASP A 226 -2.22 0.18 -4.43
CA ASP A 226 -1.60 1.37 -3.85
C ASP A 226 -0.15 1.55 -4.37
N HIS A 227 0.02 2.47 -5.33
CA HIS A 227 1.33 2.85 -5.87
C HIS A 227 2.10 3.87 -5.02
N SER A 228 1.56 4.27 -3.85
CA SER A 228 2.24 5.22 -2.96
C SER A 228 3.32 4.57 -2.09
N ILE A 229 3.46 3.23 -2.12
CA ILE A 229 4.45 2.47 -1.35
C ILE A 229 5.31 1.66 -2.30
N GLY A 230 6.52 2.15 -2.53
CA GLY A 230 7.44 1.56 -3.50
C GLY A 230 8.12 0.27 -3.04
N PRO A 231 8.64 -0.53 -3.99
CA PRO A 231 9.53 -1.66 -3.72
C PRO A 231 10.72 -1.30 -2.82
N VAL A 232 11.31 -2.32 -2.20
CA VAL A 232 12.50 -2.19 -1.35
C VAL A 232 13.74 -2.48 -2.22
N PRO A 233 14.56 -1.47 -2.58
CA PRO A 233 15.62 -1.67 -3.58
C PRO A 233 16.70 -2.66 -3.16
N ASP A 234 17.07 -2.68 -1.87
CA ASP A 234 18.12 -3.53 -1.29
C ASP A 234 17.61 -4.94 -0.89
N LEU A 235 16.36 -5.28 -1.18
CA LEU A 235 15.77 -6.55 -0.78
C LEU A 235 14.92 -7.17 -1.89
N ARG A 236 15.57 -8.04 -2.66
CA ARG A 236 14.95 -8.83 -3.72
C ARG A 236 14.23 -10.07 -3.16
N GLY A 237 13.05 -10.37 -3.69
CA GLY A 237 12.34 -11.62 -3.45
C GLY A 237 12.90 -12.77 -4.29
N GLY A 238 12.71 -14.03 -3.86
CA GLY A 238 13.28 -15.19 -4.55
C GLY A 238 13.81 -16.25 -3.61
N MET A 239 13.84 -17.49 -4.07
CA MET A 239 14.50 -18.60 -3.39
C MET A 239 16.01 -18.36 -3.32
N ALA A 240 16.62 -17.88 -4.40
CA ALA A 240 18.07 -17.63 -4.45
C ALA A 240 18.50 -16.55 -3.43
N ALA A 241 17.75 -15.45 -3.35
CA ALA A 241 18.01 -14.39 -2.38
C ALA A 241 17.78 -14.85 -0.93
N ALA A 242 16.77 -15.69 -0.69
CA ALA A 242 16.51 -16.26 0.62
C ALA A 242 17.64 -17.21 1.06
N ASP A 243 18.11 -18.06 0.17
CA ASP A 243 19.18 -19.03 0.42
C ASP A 243 20.50 -18.35 0.69
N ALA A 244 20.92 -17.39 -0.15
CA ALA A 244 22.14 -16.63 0.06
C ALA A 244 22.16 -15.93 1.43
N ARG A 245 21.00 -15.37 1.84
CA ARG A 245 20.87 -14.74 3.15
C ARG A 245 20.93 -15.75 4.30
N TRP A 246 20.26 -16.89 4.16
CA TRP A 246 20.31 -17.95 5.18
C TRP A 246 21.72 -18.48 5.38
N GLU A 247 22.42 -18.81 4.29
CA GLU A 247 23.79 -19.34 4.33
C GLU A 247 24.76 -18.35 4.97
N ALA A 248 24.70 -17.08 4.56
CA ALA A 248 25.53 -16.03 5.16
C ALA A 248 25.29 -15.90 6.67
N PHE A 249 24.02 -15.92 7.11
CA PHE A 249 23.69 -15.84 8.54
C PHE A 249 24.11 -17.10 9.31
N ARG A 250 23.83 -18.29 8.77
CA ARG A 250 24.21 -19.58 9.37
C ARG A 250 25.71 -19.65 9.60
N ASP A 251 26.50 -19.30 8.59
CA ASP A 251 27.94 -19.52 8.60
C ASP A 251 28.69 -18.45 9.42
N ARG A 252 28.17 -17.21 9.47
CA ARG A 252 28.88 -16.07 10.09
C ARG A 252 28.30 -15.59 11.43
N SER A 253 27.00 -15.76 11.65
CA SER A 253 26.28 -15.03 12.71
C SER A 253 25.47 -15.91 13.66
N LEU A 254 24.96 -17.06 13.21
CA LEU A 254 24.04 -17.91 13.99
C LEU A 254 24.60 -18.30 15.36
N SER A 255 25.88 -18.68 15.43
CA SER A 255 26.55 -19.05 16.70
C SER A 255 26.53 -17.94 17.76
N ARG A 256 26.45 -16.67 17.34
CA ARG A 256 26.43 -15.48 18.21
C ARG A 256 25.04 -14.84 18.33
N TYR A 257 24.02 -15.42 17.71
CA TYR A 257 22.65 -14.88 17.67
C TYR A 257 22.12 -14.51 19.07
N HIS A 258 22.30 -15.40 20.05
CA HIS A 258 21.85 -15.21 21.42
C HIS A 258 22.38 -13.92 22.09
N ARG A 259 23.57 -13.42 21.68
CA ARG A 259 24.16 -12.17 22.20
C ARG A 259 23.80 -10.95 21.37
N ARG A 260 23.66 -11.11 20.05
CA ARG A 260 23.55 -10.00 19.09
C ARG A 260 22.11 -9.61 18.75
N ARG A 261 21.14 -10.53 18.82
CA ARG A 261 19.74 -10.38 18.34
C ARG A 261 18.92 -9.19 18.88
N ASN A 262 19.40 -8.48 19.90
CA ASN A 262 18.70 -7.34 20.50
C ASN A 262 19.28 -5.99 20.06
N ASP A 263 20.46 -5.97 19.43
CA ASP A 263 21.07 -4.75 18.92
C ASP A 263 20.49 -4.42 17.54
N ALA A 264 19.65 -3.39 17.47
CA ALA A 264 18.99 -2.99 16.24
C ALA A 264 19.92 -2.26 15.24
N ILE A 265 21.14 -1.90 15.64
CA ILE A 265 22.16 -1.35 14.73
C ILE A 265 22.88 -2.48 13.98
N ASP A 266 22.88 -3.69 14.54
CA ASP A 266 23.60 -4.83 14.02
C ASP A 266 22.72 -5.69 13.10
N GLU A 267 22.70 -5.36 11.80
CA GLU A 267 21.86 -6.04 10.81
C GLU A 267 22.24 -7.53 10.64
N ASP A 268 23.51 -7.87 10.82
CA ASP A 268 24.01 -9.24 10.77
C ASP A 268 23.76 -10.00 12.09
N GLY A 269 23.28 -9.32 13.13
CA GLY A 269 22.92 -9.91 14.41
C GLY A 269 21.64 -10.77 14.35
N VAL A 270 20.89 -10.69 13.25
CA VAL A 270 19.65 -11.42 12.98
C VAL A 270 19.64 -11.99 11.56
N SER A 271 18.76 -12.95 11.27
CA SER A 271 18.76 -13.64 9.96
C SER A 271 18.19 -12.81 8.82
N GLY A 272 17.31 -11.84 9.11
CA GLY A 272 16.58 -11.10 8.07
C GLY A 272 15.64 -11.95 7.22
N LEU A 273 15.29 -13.17 7.67
CA LEU A 273 14.51 -14.12 6.88
C LEU A 273 12.99 -13.94 6.94
N SER A 274 12.46 -13.04 7.77
CA SER A 274 11.00 -12.94 7.95
C SER A 274 10.22 -12.63 6.66
N PRO A 275 10.68 -11.76 5.73
CA PRO A 275 10.00 -11.57 4.44
C PRO A 275 9.95 -12.84 3.59
N TYR A 276 11.06 -13.60 3.56
CA TYR A 276 11.17 -14.83 2.79
C TYR A 276 10.35 -15.97 3.39
N LEU A 277 10.30 -16.08 4.72
CA LEU A 277 9.42 -17.01 5.43
C LEU A 277 7.94 -16.64 5.24
N HIS A 278 7.60 -15.36 5.29
CA HIS A 278 6.23 -14.87 5.06
C HIS A 278 5.72 -15.16 3.65
N HIS A 279 6.59 -15.04 2.65
CA HIS A 279 6.26 -15.41 1.26
C HIS A 279 6.72 -16.83 0.90
N GLY A 280 7.08 -17.66 1.89
CA GLY A 280 7.42 -19.08 1.74
C GLY A 280 8.49 -19.41 0.70
N MET A 281 9.41 -18.46 0.44
CA MET A 281 10.54 -18.56 -0.49
C MET A 281 11.69 -19.41 0.05
N ILE A 282 11.63 -19.81 1.32
CA ILE A 282 12.59 -20.71 1.95
C ILE A 282 11.86 -21.67 2.90
N SER A 283 12.34 -22.90 2.99
CA SER A 283 11.74 -23.95 3.84
C SER A 283 12.01 -23.69 5.32
N PRO A 284 10.98 -23.53 6.17
CA PRO A 284 11.18 -23.47 7.62
C PRO A 284 11.72 -24.80 8.17
N MET A 285 11.44 -25.93 7.51
CA MET A 285 12.00 -27.24 7.89
C MET A 285 13.51 -27.27 7.66
N ARG A 286 14.00 -26.83 6.50
CA ARG A 286 15.44 -26.73 6.20
C ARG A 286 16.16 -25.84 7.22
N ILE A 287 15.65 -24.63 7.43
CA ILE A 287 16.23 -23.67 8.37
C ILE A 287 16.30 -24.27 9.79
N ALA A 288 15.24 -24.93 10.25
CA ALA A 288 15.21 -25.53 11.57
C ALA A 288 16.23 -26.68 11.71
N ARG A 289 16.34 -27.57 10.71
CA ARG A 289 17.33 -28.65 10.74
C ARG A 289 18.77 -28.13 10.71
N ASP A 290 19.06 -27.16 9.85
CA ASP A 290 20.38 -26.52 9.77
C ASP A 290 20.77 -25.83 11.09
N ALA A 291 19.83 -25.11 11.70
CA ALA A 291 20.05 -24.47 13.01
C ALA A 291 20.27 -25.50 14.12
N HIS A 292 19.50 -26.60 14.11
CA HIS A 292 19.65 -27.70 15.05
C HIS A 292 21.04 -28.35 14.94
N ARG A 293 21.50 -28.63 13.71
CA ARG A 293 22.82 -29.20 13.43
C ARG A 293 23.97 -28.31 13.83
N THR A 294 23.79 -26.99 13.70
CA THR A 294 24.80 -26.01 14.16
C THR A 294 24.94 -26.06 15.69
N GLY A 295 23.82 -26.24 16.40
CA GLY A 295 23.80 -26.37 17.86
C GLY A 295 24.29 -25.14 18.62
N GLY A 296 24.59 -25.35 19.91
CA GLY A 296 25.08 -24.31 20.82
C GLY A 296 24.04 -23.22 21.15
N GLU A 297 24.43 -22.29 22.02
CA GLU A 297 23.53 -21.24 22.54
C GLU A 297 22.90 -20.39 21.42
N GLY A 298 23.65 -20.16 20.33
CA GLY A 298 23.17 -19.44 19.16
C GLY A 298 22.06 -20.18 18.40
N GLY A 299 22.31 -21.44 18.03
CA GLY A 299 21.34 -22.30 17.34
C GLY A 299 20.09 -22.55 18.18
N GLU A 300 20.27 -22.88 19.46
CA GLU A 300 19.15 -23.11 20.39
C GLU A 300 18.27 -21.87 20.56
N LYS A 301 18.88 -20.68 20.70
CA LYS A 301 18.11 -19.44 20.84
C LYS A 301 17.40 -19.07 19.54
N PHE A 302 17.99 -19.36 18.39
CA PHE A 302 17.34 -19.14 17.10
C PHE A 302 16.13 -20.08 16.92
N LEU A 303 16.28 -21.36 17.28
CA LEU A 303 15.18 -22.33 17.27
C LEU A 303 14.05 -21.96 18.24
N ASP A 304 14.34 -21.37 19.40
CA ASP A 304 13.31 -20.87 20.31
C ASP A 304 12.42 -19.81 19.62
N GLU A 305 13.00 -18.92 18.81
CA GLU A 305 12.22 -17.92 18.06
C GLU A 305 11.48 -18.55 16.87
N LEU A 306 12.13 -19.44 16.12
CA LEU A 306 11.57 -20.06 14.92
C LEU A 306 10.47 -21.10 15.22
N LEU A 307 10.66 -21.91 16.26
CA LEU A 307 9.74 -22.99 16.60
C LEU A 307 8.73 -22.55 17.65
N VAL A 308 9.18 -22.00 18.78
CA VAL A 308 8.27 -21.69 19.89
C VAL A 308 7.41 -20.49 19.56
N TRP A 309 8.02 -19.35 19.23
CA TRP A 309 7.25 -18.12 19.00
C TRP A 309 6.49 -18.13 17.68
N ARG A 310 7.15 -18.57 16.60
CA ARG A 310 6.49 -18.57 15.29
C ARG A 310 5.40 -19.62 15.16
N GLU A 311 5.65 -20.89 15.52
CA GLU A 311 4.59 -21.89 15.42
C GLU A 311 3.47 -21.69 16.44
N LEU A 312 3.75 -21.09 17.62
CA LEU A 312 2.69 -20.66 18.54
C LEU A 312 1.72 -19.68 17.87
N ALA A 313 2.25 -18.75 17.08
CA ALA A 313 1.43 -17.75 16.41
C ALA A 313 0.55 -18.39 15.32
N HIS A 314 1.09 -19.32 14.52
CA HIS A 314 0.31 -20.12 13.57
C HIS A 314 -0.78 -20.93 14.29
N HIS A 315 -0.40 -21.68 15.32
CA HIS A 315 -1.32 -22.50 16.12
C HIS A 315 -2.42 -21.65 16.78
N PHE A 316 -2.09 -20.48 17.31
CA PHE A 316 -3.06 -19.53 17.82
C PHE A 316 -4.07 -19.10 16.75
N CYS A 317 -3.60 -18.71 15.56
CA CYS A 317 -4.49 -18.29 14.47
C CYS A 317 -5.41 -19.43 14.00
N LEU A 318 -4.93 -20.68 14.03
CA LEU A 318 -5.73 -21.86 13.69
C LEU A 318 -6.92 -22.04 14.63
N HIS A 319 -6.70 -21.85 15.93
CA HIS A 319 -7.74 -22.05 16.95
C HIS A 319 -8.56 -20.80 17.26
N GLN A 320 -8.12 -19.62 16.81
CA GLN A 320 -8.80 -18.35 17.03
C GLN A 320 -9.21 -17.73 15.69
N PRO A 321 -10.43 -18.04 15.17
CA PRO A 321 -10.87 -17.54 13.87
C PRO A 321 -10.92 -16.02 13.75
N ASN A 322 -11.11 -15.29 14.86
CA ASN A 322 -11.07 -13.82 14.93
C ASN A 322 -9.76 -13.34 15.58
N HIS A 323 -8.63 -13.90 15.15
CA HIS A 323 -7.29 -13.62 15.71
C HIS A 323 -6.82 -12.18 15.48
N ASP A 324 -7.50 -11.39 14.67
CA ASP A 324 -7.22 -9.99 14.33
C ASP A 324 -8.11 -9.00 15.12
N ALA A 325 -8.79 -9.45 16.17
CA ALA A 325 -9.71 -8.65 16.98
C ALA A 325 -9.35 -8.67 18.47
N LEU A 326 -9.81 -7.68 19.24
CA LEU A 326 -9.53 -7.59 20.68
C LEU A 326 -10.10 -8.78 21.46
N GLU A 327 -11.16 -9.40 20.98
CA GLU A 327 -11.78 -10.60 21.56
C GLU A 327 -10.80 -11.79 21.63
N ALA A 328 -9.76 -11.78 20.80
CA ALA A 328 -8.70 -12.77 20.79
C ALA A 328 -7.75 -12.64 21.99
N LEU A 329 -7.75 -11.49 22.68
CA LEU A 329 -6.92 -11.26 23.85
C LEU A 329 -7.40 -12.08 25.06
N PRO A 330 -6.48 -12.49 25.95
CA PRO A 330 -6.83 -13.19 27.17
C PRO A 330 -7.73 -12.32 28.06
N SER A 331 -8.57 -12.97 28.87
CA SER A 331 -9.61 -12.28 29.65
C SER A 331 -9.06 -11.21 30.60
N TRP A 332 -7.87 -11.41 31.16
CA TRP A 332 -7.20 -10.43 32.03
C TRP A 332 -6.84 -9.15 31.27
N ALA A 333 -6.31 -9.28 30.05
CA ALA A 333 -5.92 -8.16 29.20
C ALA A 333 -7.15 -7.36 28.75
N ARG A 334 -8.23 -8.04 28.34
CA ARG A 334 -9.49 -7.36 27.98
C ARG A 334 -10.09 -6.59 29.16
N LYS A 335 -10.11 -7.18 30.36
CA LYS A 335 -10.63 -6.53 31.57
C LYS A 335 -9.83 -5.29 31.97
N THR A 336 -8.50 -5.35 31.88
CA THR A 336 -7.66 -4.20 32.24
C THR A 336 -7.81 -3.08 31.20
N LEU A 337 -7.81 -3.41 29.91
CA LEU A 337 -8.01 -2.42 28.83
C LEU A 337 -9.38 -1.73 28.93
N ASP A 338 -10.45 -2.46 29.28
CA ASP A 338 -11.78 -1.89 29.45
C ASP A 338 -11.89 -0.97 30.67
N ARG A 339 -11.27 -1.36 31.80
CA ARG A 339 -11.21 -0.54 33.02
C ARG A 339 -10.59 0.83 32.76
N HIS A 340 -9.54 0.88 31.94
CA HIS A 340 -8.76 2.08 31.63
C HIS A 340 -9.21 2.79 30.33
N ARG A 341 -10.35 2.41 29.76
CA ARG A 341 -10.86 2.96 28.49
C ARG A 341 -11.11 4.47 28.54
N ARG A 342 -11.48 4.99 29.71
CA ARG A 342 -11.83 6.41 29.92
C ARG A 342 -10.68 7.25 30.45
N ASP A 343 -9.51 6.67 30.62
CA ASP A 343 -8.32 7.40 31.05
C ASP A 343 -7.96 8.45 30.00
N GLU A 344 -7.44 9.60 30.45
CA GLU A 344 -7.04 10.68 29.57
C GLU A 344 -5.84 10.28 28.69
N ARG A 345 -5.90 10.64 27.41
CA ARG A 345 -4.85 10.33 26.42
C ARG A 345 -4.37 11.63 25.75
N PRO A 346 -3.52 12.44 26.40
CA PRO A 346 -3.07 13.72 25.86
C PRO A 346 -2.11 13.55 24.67
N GLY A 347 -1.47 12.37 24.55
CA GLY A 347 -0.48 12.04 23.52
C GLY A 347 -1.06 11.51 22.21
N ARG A 348 -2.35 11.74 21.90
CA ARG A 348 -2.93 11.21 20.65
C ARG A 348 -2.20 11.70 19.41
N ARG A 349 -2.14 10.84 18.39
CA ARG A 349 -1.53 11.11 17.09
C ARG A 349 -2.49 10.67 16.00
N SER A 350 -2.69 11.54 15.01
CA SER A 350 -3.48 11.20 13.82
C SER A 350 -2.81 10.09 13.01
N TRP A 351 -3.60 9.42 12.16
CA TRP A 351 -3.08 8.33 11.33
C TRP A 351 -1.93 8.78 10.44
N GLU A 352 -1.99 9.95 9.80
CA GLU A 352 -0.91 10.43 8.94
C GLU A 352 0.35 10.76 9.75
N THR A 353 0.20 11.34 10.94
CA THR A 353 1.32 11.62 11.84
C THR A 353 2.08 10.34 12.20
N LEU A 354 1.34 9.27 12.53
CA LEU A 354 1.90 7.94 12.78
C LEU A 354 2.50 7.36 11.50
N ALA A 355 1.74 7.30 10.39
CA ALA A 355 2.17 6.68 9.14
C ALA A 355 3.44 7.30 8.57
N ARG A 356 3.65 8.61 8.77
CA ARG A 356 4.83 9.35 8.27
C ARG A 356 6.00 9.37 9.24
N GLY A 357 5.85 8.89 10.48
CA GLY A 357 6.91 8.94 11.49
C GLY A 357 7.20 10.37 11.94
N ARG A 358 6.16 11.11 12.33
CA ARG A 358 6.25 12.53 12.74
C ARG A 358 5.65 12.77 14.12
N THR A 359 5.77 11.80 15.01
CA THR A 359 5.16 11.82 16.35
C THR A 359 5.86 12.75 17.33
N GLY A 360 7.11 13.13 17.01
CA GLY A 360 8.01 13.85 17.90
C GLY A 360 8.89 12.92 18.75
N ASP A 361 8.60 11.62 18.78
CA ASP A 361 9.45 10.62 19.41
C ASP A 361 10.51 10.10 18.41
N ARG A 362 11.76 10.47 18.65
CA ARG A 362 12.86 10.18 17.71
C ARG A 362 13.08 8.69 17.44
N LEU A 363 12.87 7.81 18.42
CA LEU A 363 13.08 6.38 18.23
C LEU A 363 11.89 5.78 17.47
N TRP A 364 10.67 6.16 17.85
CA TRP A 364 9.46 5.70 17.17
C TRP A 364 9.42 6.17 15.72
N ASP A 365 9.75 7.43 15.47
CA ASP A 365 9.80 8.01 14.13
C ASP A 365 10.84 7.29 13.25
N LEU A 366 12.02 6.96 13.78
CA LEU A 366 13.02 6.15 13.08
C LEU A 366 12.57 4.69 12.86
N ALA A 367 11.82 4.10 13.80
CA ALA A 367 11.26 2.76 13.64
C ALA A 367 10.22 2.74 12.51
N GLN A 368 9.34 3.74 12.46
CA GLN A 368 8.37 3.90 11.38
C GLN A 368 9.07 4.20 10.05
N GLU A 369 10.11 5.04 10.03
CA GLU A 369 10.92 5.29 8.84
C GLU A 369 11.58 4.00 8.30
N SER A 370 12.04 3.10 9.18
CA SER A 370 12.53 1.76 8.76
C SER A 370 11.46 0.94 8.05
N LEU A 371 10.22 0.93 8.56
CA LEU A 371 9.10 0.28 7.88
C LEU A 371 8.84 0.92 6.52
N LYS A 372 8.80 2.25 6.44
CA LYS A 372 8.55 2.97 5.18
C LYS A 372 9.65 2.78 4.15
N CYS A 373 10.93 2.83 4.52
CA CYS A 373 12.03 2.83 3.57
C CYS A 373 12.59 1.45 3.26
N ARG A 374 12.54 0.52 4.23
CA ARG A 374 13.18 -0.81 4.12
C ARG A 374 12.19 -1.97 4.17
N GLY A 375 10.91 -1.70 4.44
CA GLY A 375 9.89 -2.74 4.57
C GLY A 375 10.12 -3.73 5.71
N ARG A 376 11.02 -3.41 6.65
CA ARG A 376 11.38 -4.29 7.77
C ARG A 376 11.68 -3.48 9.03
N LEU A 377 11.32 -4.04 10.19
CA LEU A 377 11.58 -3.44 11.49
C LEU A 377 12.16 -4.49 12.44
N HIS A 378 13.31 -4.17 13.04
CA HIS A 378 13.96 -5.05 14.00
C HIS A 378 13.02 -5.38 15.17
N ASN A 379 12.89 -6.66 15.55
CA ASN A 379 11.86 -7.11 16.51
C ASN A 379 11.94 -6.38 17.87
N ASN A 380 13.16 -6.12 18.37
CA ASN A 380 13.35 -5.36 19.61
C ASN A 380 12.73 -3.94 19.55
N LEU A 381 12.77 -3.32 18.37
CA LEU A 381 12.15 -2.02 18.12
C LEU A 381 10.64 -2.14 17.84
N ARG A 382 10.21 -3.19 17.12
CA ARG A 382 8.78 -3.48 16.85
C ARG A 382 7.95 -3.55 18.13
N MET A 383 8.50 -4.15 19.20
CA MET A 383 7.88 -4.17 20.52
C MET A 383 7.70 -2.77 21.16
N THR A 384 8.69 -1.89 21.03
CA THR A 384 8.55 -0.49 21.49
C THR A 384 7.55 0.25 20.62
N TRP A 385 7.72 0.16 19.30
CA TRP A 385 6.86 0.81 18.31
C TRP A 385 5.38 0.47 18.55
N GLY A 386 5.06 -0.80 18.72
CA GLY A 386 3.68 -1.25 18.90
C GLY A 386 3.09 -0.87 20.26
N LYS A 387 3.88 -0.89 21.33
CA LYS A 387 3.39 -0.52 22.68
C LYS A 387 3.01 0.95 22.81
N MET A 388 3.69 1.85 22.10
CA MET A 388 3.34 3.27 22.12
C MET A 388 1.94 3.54 21.54
N LEU A 389 1.46 2.71 20.61
CA LEU A 389 0.17 2.93 19.97
C LEU A 389 -1.03 2.82 20.92
N LEU A 390 -0.91 2.10 22.04
CA LEU A 390 -1.99 2.05 23.02
C LEU A 390 -2.17 3.40 23.74
N GLU A 391 -1.08 4.14 23.98
CA GLU A 391 -1.10 5.46 24.62
C GLU A 391 -1.46 6.58 23.64
N TRP A 392 -1.20 6.39 22.35
CA TRP A 392 -1.33 7.42 21.31
C TRP A 392 -2.59 7.34 20.45
N THR A 393 -3.49 6.42 20.75
CA THR A 393 -4.81 6.32 20.09
C THR A 393 -5.94 6.54 21.09
N ALA A 394 -7.17 6.78 20.62
CA ALA A 394 -8.29 7.08 21.50
C ALA A 394 -8.83 5.85 22.26
N SER A 395 -8.60 4.63 21.75
CA SER A 395 -9.09 3.40 22.38
C SER A 395 -8.21 2.18 22.06
N PRO A 396 -8.37 1.06 22.78
CA PRO A 396 -7.72 -0.20 22.43
C PRO A 396 -8.07 -0.70 21.01
N GLU A 397 -9.28 -0.44 20.52
CA GLU A 397 -9.71 -0.81 19.17
C GLU A 397 -8.95 0.01 18.12
N GLU A 398 -8.82 1.32 18.34
CA GLU A 398 -8.01 2.16 17.46
C GLU A 398 -6.53 1.77 17.55
N ALA A 399 -6.01 1.44 18.74
CA ALA A 399 -4.64 0.93 18.88
C ALA A 399 -4.42 -0.33 18.03
N LEU A 400 -5.34 -1.29 18.08
CA LEU A 400 -5.27 -2.50 17.27
C LEU A 400 -5.37 -2.19 15.76
N ASP A 401 -6.27 -1.29 15.36
CA ASP A 401 -6.37 -0.85 13.97
C ASP A 401 -5.06 -0.20 13.48
N ARG A 402 -4.41 0.66 14.27
CA ARG A 402 -3.11 1.25 13.90
C ARG A 402 -1.99 0.22 13.86
N LEU A 403 -1.98 -0.73 14.80
CA LEU A 403 -1.01 -1.83 14.83
C LEU A 403 -1.08 -2.65 13.54
N LEU A 404 -2.29 -3.10 13.17
CA LEU A 404 -2.50 -3.92 11.98
C LEU A 404 -2.28 -3.12 10.69
N ASP A 405 -2.89 -1.93 10.54
CA ASP A 405 -2.78 -1.14 9.32
C ASP A 405 -1.33 -0.74 9.02
N LEU A 406 -0.60 -0.18 9.99
CA LEU A 406 0.77 0.27 9.74
C LEU A 406 1.73 -0.91 9.53
N ASN A 407 1.54 -2.02 10.23
CA ASN A 407 2.37 -3.20 10.04
C ASN A 407 2.13 -3.82 8.66
N ASP A 408 0.88 -4.10 8.32
CA ASP A 408 0.52 -4.84 7.11
C ASP A 408 0.69 -4.00 5.85
N ARG A 409 0.58 -2.68 5.97
CA ARG A 409 0.85 -1.73 4.88
C ARG A 409 2.32 -1.66 4.51
N TYR A 410 3.23 -1.66 5.49
CA TYR A 410 4.64 -1.34 5.23
C TYR A 410 5.60 -2.53 5.37
N ALA A 411 5.35 -3.46 6.29
CA ALA A 411 6.27 -4.55 6.57
C ALA A 411 6.09 -5.70 5.58
N LEU A 412 7.15 -6.13 4.90
CA LEU A 412 7.14 -7.29 3.98
C LEU A 412 6.84 -8.62 4.68
N ASP A 413 6.84 -8.65 6.02
CA ASP A 413 6.42 -9.79 6.85
C ASP A 413 5.09 -9.52 7.58
N GLY A 414 4.31 -8.55 7.10
CA GLY A 414 2.97 -8.21 7.59
C GLY A 414 1.89 -9.18 7.15
N SER A 415 0.67 -9.05 7.68
CA SER A 415 -0.47 -9.96 7.42
C SER A 415 -0.13 -11.44 7.61
N ASP A 416 0.76 -11.71 8.58
CA ASP A 416 1.30 -13.02 8.91
C ASP A 416 0.87 -13.44 10.32
N ALA A 417 0.80 -14.75 10.58
CA ALA A 417 0.48 -15.27 11.91
C ALA A 417 1.44 -14.68 12.97
N ASN A 418 2.73 -14.59 12.63
CA ASN A 418 3.78 -14.05 13.51
C ASN A 418 3.57 -12.57 13.79
N SER A 419 3.21 -11.81 12.76
CA SER A 419 2.86 -10.40 12.89
C SER A 419 1.65 -10.22 13.81
N ILE A 420 0.56 -10.96 13.60
CA ILE A 420 -0.63 -10.91 14.47
C ILE A 420 -0.27 -11.23 15.92
N GLY A 421 0.45 -12.33 16.16
CA GLY A 421 0.90 -12.74 17.50
C GLY A 421 1.75 -11.67 18.18
N GLY A 422 2.71 -11.08 17.47
CA GLY A 422 3.59 -10.03 17.98
C GLY A 422 2.89 -8.68 18.23
N LEU A 423 1.94 -8.30 17.36
CA LEU A 423 1.15 -7.08 17.51
C LEU A 423 0.18 -7.20 18.69
N LEU A 424 -0.53 -8.32 18.81
CA LEU A 424 -1.42 -8.56 19.95
C LEU A 424 -0.66 -8.77 21.26
N TRP A 425 0.60 -9.22 21.22
CA TRP A 425 1.48 -9.21 22.41
C TRP A 425 1.66 -7.81 22.97
N CYS A 426 1.68 -6.77 22.11
CA CYS A 426 1.72 -5.38 22.58
C CYS A 426 0.49 -5.03 23.45
N LEU A 427 -0.64 -5.72 23.24
CA LEU A 427 -1.91 -5.60 23.97
C LEU A 427 -2.16 -6.75 24.98
N GLY A 428 -1.17 -7.60 25.25
CA GLY A 428 -1.21 -8.61 26.32
C GLY A 428 -1.37 -10.08 25.89
N LEU A 429 -1.45 -10.38 24.58
CA LEU A 429 -1.43 -11.78 24.12
C LEU A 429 -0.09 -12.45 24.49
N PHE A 430 -0.12 -13.74 24.86
CA PHE A 430 1.03 -14.56 25.26
C PHE A 430 1.83 -14.09 26.50
N ASP A 431 1.42 -13.00 27.16
CA ASP A 431 2.07 -12.47 28.36
C ASP A 431 1.22 -12.68 29.63
N ARG A 432 1.68 -12.11 30.74
CA ARG A 432 0.95 -11.99 32.01
C ARG A 432 0.62 -10.53 32.31
N GLY A 433 -0.26 -10.29 33.27
CA GLY A 433 -0.45 -8.96 33.87
C GLY A 433 0.75 -8.54 34.71
N PHE A 434 1.00 -7.23 34.75
CA PHE A 434 2.06 -6.58 35.52
C PHE A 434 1.46 -5.58 36.50
N GLU A 435 2.02 -5.56 37.71
CA GLU A 435 1.63 -4.64 38.78
C GLU A 435 2.79 -3.69 39.13
N PRO A 436 2.51 -2.47 39.63
CA PRO A 436 1.16 -1.89 39.82
C PRO A 436 0.49 -1.50 38.49
N GLU A 437 -0.85 -1.50 38.45
CA GLU A 437 -1.62 -0.97 37.31
C GLU A 437 -1.21 0.49 36.97
N GLN A 438 -1.14 0.82 35.69
CA GLN A 438 -0.81 2.16 35.19
C GLN A 438 -1.99 2.78 34.43
N PRO A 439 -2.13 4.13 34.41
CA PRO A 439 -3.11 4.79 33.56
C PRO A 439 -2.96 4.37 32.09
N VAL A 440 -4.08 4.23 31.39
CA VAL A 440 -4.21 3.75 30.00
C VAL A 440 -3.82 2.27 29.80
N LEU A 441 -2.64 1.86 30.26
CA LEU A 441 -2.11 0.52 30.07
C LEU A 441 -2.77 -0.53 30.99
N GLY A 442 -3.24 -0.12 32.17
CA GLY A 442 -3.63 -1.03 33.24
C GLY A 442 -2.48 -1.96 33.62
N THR A 443 -2.72 -3.27 33.54
CA THR A 443 -1.72 -4.32 33.81
C THR A 443 -0.97 -4.79 32.56
N ILE A 444 -1.18 -4.18 31.39
CA ILE A 444 -0.38 -4.48 30.20
C ILE A 444 1.07 -4.07 30.46
N ARG A 445 2.02 -4.92 30.05
CA ARG A 445 3.46 -4.61 30.17
C ARG A 445 3.77 -3.28 29.46
N GLY A 446 4.14 -2.25 30.21
CA GLY A 446 4.61 -0.98 29.65
C GLY A 446 5.98 -1.11 28.98
N ARG A 447 6.26 -0.22 28.03
CA ARG A 447 7.58 -0.06 27.42
C ARG A 447 7.77 1.38 26.97
N ASN A 448 8.76 2.06 27.54
CA ASN A 448 9.02 3.47 27.26
C ASN A 448 10.02 3.62 26.10
N SER A 449 9.67 4.42 25.09
CA SER A 449 10.51 4.71 23.94
C SER A 449 11.75 5.53 24.28
N VAL A 450 11.65 6.50 25.18
CA VAL A 450 12.76 7.36 25.63
C VAL A 450 13.83 6.52 26.35
N ASP A 451 13.44 5.58 27.21
CA ASP A 451 14.37 4.69 27.89
C ASP A 451 14.99 3.64 26.96
N HIS A 452 14.29 3.25 25.90
CA HIS A 452 14.89 2.43 24.86
C HIS A 452 15.92 3.23 24.06
N ALA A 453 15.61 4.49 23.71
CA ALA A 453 16.52 5.36 22.98
C ALA A 453 17.86 5.60 23.71
N LYS A 454 17.88 5.63 25.06
CA LYS A 454 19.11 5.77 25.85
C LYS A 454 20.11 4.61 25.66
N ARG A 455 19.64 3.46 25.15
CA ARG A 455 20.44 2.23 24.97
C ARG A 455 20.80 1.97 23.50
N LEU A 456 20.46 2.90 22.60
CA LEU A 456 20.67 2.76 21.16
C LEU A 456 21.27 4.05 20.60
N ASP A 457 22.35 3.93 19.84
CA ASP A 457 22.87 5.07 19.07
C ASP A 457 21.91 5.37 17.90
N LEU A 458 21.04 6.38 18.10
CA LEU A 458 20.06 6.80 17.10
C LEU A 458 20.68 7.38 15.83
N GLY A 459 21.93 7.87 15.89
CA GLY A 459 22.66 8.35 14.72
C GLY A 459 23.06 7.17 13.83
N ARG A 460 23.67 6.15 14.44
CA ARG A 460 24.01 4.90 13.73
C ARG A 460 22.78 4.15 13.25
N TYR A 461 21.71 4.08 14.06
CA TYR A 461 20.47 3.45 13.63
C TYR A 461 19.82 4.21 12.46
N ARG A 462 19.91 5.55 12.42
CA ARG A 462 19.48 6.31 11.23
C ARG A 462 20.28 5.93 9.98
N SER A 463 21.59 5.70 10.11
CA SER A 463 22.42 5.21 9.00
C SER A 463 21.98 3.82 8.54
N VAL A 464 21.58 2.94 9.45
CA VAL A 464 20.96 1.64 9.10
C VAL A 464 19.66 1.85 8.33
N VAL A 465 18.76 2.71 8.82
CA VAL A 465 17.46 2.97 8.18
C VAL A 465 17.58 3.57 6.78
N ARG A 466 18.59 4.43 6.54
CA ARG A 466 18.74 5.18 5.28
C ARG A 466 19.87 4.69 4.36
N GLY A 467 20.79 3.87 4.84
CA GLY A 467 21.95 3.36 4.10
C GLY A 467 21.60 2.17 3.21
N GLY A 468 22.57 1.76 2.38
CA GLY A 468 22.44 0.61 1.48
C GLY A 468 21.59 0.88 0.24
N ILE A 469 21.10 2.11 0.05
CA ILE A 469 20.24 2.47 -1.08
C ILE A 469 20.61 3.85 -1.61
N GLN A 470 21.03 3.88 -2.87
CA GLN A 470 21.23 5.11 -3.62
C GLN A 470 19.88 5.73 -3.98
N ARG A 471 19.68 7.00 -3.62
CA ARG A 471 18.43 7.74 -3.87
C ARG A 471 18.60 8.72 -5.03
N GLY A 472 17.69 8.66 -5.99
CA GLY A 472 17.57 9.66 -7.05
C GLY A 472 16.95 10.98 -6.59
N SER A 473 17.03 11.96 -7.49
CA SER A 473 16.42 13.28 -7.38
C SER A 473 15.39 13.54 -8.47
N VAL A 474 14.33 14.27 -8.15
CA VAL A 474 13.20 14.53 -9.05
C VAL A 474 12.85 16.00 -9.09
N LEU A 475 12.67 16.51 -10.31
CA LEU A 475 12.09 17.82 -10.55
C LEU A 475 10.59 17.67 -10.83
N VAL A 476 9.75 18.34 -10.05
CA VAL A 476 8.30 18.35 -10.26
C VAL A 476 7.87 19.73 -10.75
N VAL A 477 7.35 19.82 -11.98
CA VAL A 477 6.84 21.07 -12.56
C VAL A 477 5.32 21.14 -12.35
N GLY A 478 4.88 21.94 -11.39
CA GLY A 478 3.48 22.09 -10.98
C GLY A 478 3.24 21.67 -9.54
N ALA A 479 2.81 22.62 -8.71
CA ALA A 479 2.56 22.48 -7.27
C ALA A 479 1.05 22.37 -6.95
N GLY A 480 0.25 21.83 -7.88
CA GLY A 480 -1.13 21.42 -7.62
C GLY A 480 -1.21 20.13 -6.79
N ILE A 481 -2.42 19.56 -6.64
CA ILE A 481 -2.62 18.32 -5.86
C ILE A 481 -1.78 17.16 -6.42
N ALA A 482 -1.83 16.91 -7.74
CA ALA A 482 -1.11 15.79 -8.35
C ALA A 482 0.41 15.88 -8.13
N GLY A 483 1.01 17.03 -8.46
CA GLY A 483 2.44 17.27 -8.28
C GLY A 483 2.87 17.25 -6.81
N SER A 484 2.09 17.87 -5.91
CA SER A 484 2.40 17.86 -4.48
C SER A 484 2.27 16.47 -3.86
N HIS A 485 1.32 15.65 -4.33
CA HIS A 485 1.16 14.29 -3.85
C HIS A 485 2.28 13.38 -4.37
N ALA A 486 2.65 13.48 -5.65
CA ALA A 486 3.81 12.78 -6.20
C ALA A 486 5.10 13.15 -5.44
N ALA A 487 5.32 14.46 -5.24
CA ALA A 487 6.47 14.97 -4.51
C ALA A 487 6.52 14.48 -3.06
N ARG A 488 5.36 14.49 -2.37
CA ARG A 488 5.22 13.92 -1.03
C ARG A 488 5.63 12.45 -0.98
N ILE A 489 5.08 11.62 -1.87
CA ILE A 489 5.37 10.18 -1.89
C ILE A 489 6.87 9.93 -2.08
N LEU A 490 7.49 10.59 -3.05
CA LEU A 490 8.91 10.45 -3.35
C LEU A 490 9.79 10.94 -2.19
N HIS A 491 9.47 12.09 -1.60
CA HIS A 491 10.16 12.61 -0.42
C HIS A 491 10.06 11.65 0.77
N ASP A 492 8.88 11.07 0.99
CA ASP A 492 8.62 10.13 2.08
C ASP A 492 9.36 8.78 1.90
N HIS A 493 9.84 8.48 0.68
CA HIS A 493 10.75 7.37 0.37
C HIS A 493 12.24 7.77 0.43
N GLY A 494 12.55 9.02 0.80
CA GLY A 494 13.91 9.52 0.98
C GLY A 494 14.54 10.15 -0.26
N HIS A 495 13.78 10.34 -1.35
CA HIS A 495 14.29 11.01 -2.55
C HIS A 495 14.38 12.53 -2.37
N ARG A 496 15.33 13.15 -3.07
CA ARG A 496 15.40 14.62 -3.15
C ARG A 496 14.37 15.09 -4.17
N VAL A 497 13.49 16.00 -3.77
CA VAL A 497 12.43 16.51 -4.63
C VAL A 497 12.39 18.03 -4.58
N THR A 498 12.46 18.65 -5.75
CA THR A 498 12.27 20.10 -5.91
C THR A 498 11.02 20.33 -6.74
N VAL A 499 10.09 21.14 -6.23
CA VAL A 499 8.83 21.46 -6.90
C VAL A 499 8.87 22.91 -7.40
N LEU A 500 8.65 23.12 -8.70
CA LEU A 500 8.64 24.46 -9.31
C LEU A 500 7.22 24.79 -9.79
N ASP A 501 6.69 25.96 -9.42
CA ASP A 501 5.37 26.41 -9.84
C ASP A 501 5.32 27.90 -10.20
N LYS A 502 4.59 28.22 -11.27
CA LYS A 502 4.41 29.60 -11.77
C LYS A 502 3.56 30.48 -10.86
N SER A 503 2.71 29.88 -10.04
CA SER A 503 1.78 30.58 -9.15
C SER A 503 2.52 31.19 -7.99
N ARG A 504 1.92 32.20 -7.33
CA ARG A 504 2.52 32.88 -6.17
C ARG A 504 2.40 32.10 -4.85
N GLY A 505 1.76 30.93 -4.86
CA GLY A 505 1.51 30.15 -3.65
C GLY A 505 0.74 28.85 -3.92
N PRO A 506 0.49 28.05 -2.87
CA PRO A 506 -0.08 26.72 -3.00
C PRO A 506 -1.54 26.74 -3.44
N GLY A 507 -1.94 25.68 -4.14
CA GLY A 507 -3.34 25.36 -4.40
C GLY A 507 -3.61 24.95 -5.84
N GLY A 508 -2.91 25.51 -6.84
CA GLY A 508 -3.31 25.34 -8.24
C GLY A 508 -4.79 25.70 -8.42
N ARG A 509 -5.60 24.78 -8.95
CA ARG A 509 -7.07 24.95 -9.04
C ARG A 509 -7.77 24.91 -7.67
N SER A 510 -7.14 24.41 -6.62
CA SER A 510 -7.64 24.49 -5.24
C SER A 510 -7.17 25.76 -4.51
N SER A 511 -6.77 26.80 -5.23
CA SER A 511 -6.32 28.06 -4.62
C SER A 511 -7.49 28.93 -4.14
N SER A 512 -7.26 29.67 -3.05
CA SER A 512 -8.17 30.70 -2.56
C SER A 512 -7.61 32.08 -2.89
N ARG A 513 -8.45 32.98 -3.42
CA ARG A 513 -8.12 34.40 -3.59
C ARG A 513 -8.45 35.18 -2.32
N ARG A 514 -7.58 36.12 -1.97
CA ARG A 514 -7.76 37.04 -0.82
C ARG A 514 -7.83 38.48 -1.33
N GLY A 515 -8.71 39.27 -0.75
CA GLY A 515 -8.79 40.73 -0.89
C GLY A 515 -8.76 41.41 0.48
N ASP A 516 -9.15 42.68 0.54
CA ASP A 516 -9.26 43.46 1.78
C ASP A 516 -10.37 42.89 2.68
N GLY A 517 -10.01 41.92 3.51
CA GLY A 517 -10.94 41.24 4.42
C GLY A 517 -11.91 40.26 3.76
N THR A 518 -11.66 39.83 2.51
CA THR A 518 -12.49 38.84 1.80
C THR A 518 -11.69 37.65 1.27
N ARG A 519 -12.36 36.50 1.14
CA ARG A 519 -11.78 35.25 0.64
C ARG A 519 -12.74 34.50 -0.27
N HIS A 520 -12.22 34.00 -1.38
CA HIS A 520 -12.97 33.17 -2.33
C HIS A 520 -12.22 31.90 -2.70
N ASP A 521 -12.89 30.75 -2.58
CA ASP A 521 -12.40 29.48 -3.10
C ASP A 521 -12.79 29.38 -4.59
N HIS A 522 -12.04 30.07 -5.46
CA HIS A 522 -12.45 30.38 -6.85
C HIS A 522 -12.23 29.28 -7.90
N GLY A 523 -11.81 28.07 -7.52
CA GLY A 523 -11.59 26.96 -8.45
C GLY A 523 -12.29 25.69 -7.96
N CYS A 524 -11.56 24.77 -7.32
CA CYS A 524 -12.11 23.58 -6.69
C CYS A 524 -13.08 23.97 -5.56
N GLN A 525 -14.35 23.59 -5.70
CA GLN A 525 -15.40 23.98 -4.76
C GLN A 525 -15.57 22.99 -3.61
N VAL A 526 -15.30 21.70 -3.81
CA VAL A 526 -15.55 20.64 -2.83
C VAL A 526 -14.50 19.54 -2.99
N LEU A 527 -14.02 19.02 -1.86
CA LEU A 527 -13.23 17.80 -1.77
C LEU A 527 -14.18 16.65 -1.42
N ARG A 528 -14.43 15.72 -2.35
CA ARG A 528 -15.27 14.55 -2.09
C ARG A 528 -14.48 13.41 -1.46
N LEU A 529 -13.20 13.27 -1.81
CA LEU A 529 -12.24 12.31 -1.27
C LEU A 529 -12.77 10.86 -1.28
N ARG A 530 -13.40 10.48 -2.39
CA ARG A 530 -13.95 9.13 -2.59
C ARG A 530 -12.84 8.09 -2.81
N GLY A 531 -13.13 6.84 -2.48
CA GLY A 531 -12.25 5.69 -2.71
C GLY A 531 -11.49 5.27 -1.45
N GLU A 532 -11.18 3.98 -1.36
CA GLU A 532 -10.61 3.40 -0.14
C GLU A 532 -9.22 3.97 0.20
N THR A 533 -8.41 4.29 -0.82
CA THR A 533 -7.05 4.84 -0.64
C THR A 533 -7.03 6.24 -0.02
N LEU A 534 -8.11 7.01 -0.16
CA LEU A 534 -8.22 8.37 0.38
C LEU A 534 -8.98 8.46 1.70
N ARG A 535 -9.64 7.37 2.13
CA ARG A 535 -10.45 7.34 3.34
C ARG A 535 -9.63 7.67 4.59
N ARG A 536 -8.56 6.92 4.86
CA ARG A 536 -7.68 7.14 6.04
C ARG A 536 -6.97 8.50 6.00
N PRO A 537 -6.38 8.96 4.87
CA PRO A 537 -5.86 10.32 4.77
C PRO A 537 -6.91 11.39 5.08
N ALA A 538 -8.13 11.27 4.53
CA ALA A 538 -9.19 12.24 4.78
C ALA A 538 -9.62 12.31 6.25
N GLU A 539 -9.78 11.15 6.90
CA GLU A 539 -10.06 11.06 8.35
C GLU A 539 -8.95 11.74 9.16
N SER A 540 -7.69 11.48 8.82
CA SER A 540 -6.53 12.11 9.48
C SER A 540 -6.48 13.62 9.26
N TRP A 541 -6.75 14.09 8.04
CA TRP A 541 -6.76 15.52 7.74
C TRP A 541 -7.92 16.26 8.42
N GLU A 542 -9.05 15.59 8.63
CA GLU A 542 -10.17 16.12 9.41
C GLU A 542 -9.79 16.23 10.90
N GLU A 543 -9.17 15.19 11.47
CA GLU A 543 -8.65 15.20 12.85
C GLU A 543 -7.62 16.30 13.07
N ASP A 544 -6.68 16.46 12.13
CA ASP A 544 -5.63 17.49 12.15
C ASP A 544 -6.15 18.90 11.79
N GLY A 545 -7.44 19.04 11.47
CA GLY A 545 -8.08 20.31 11.14
C GLY A 545 -7.66 20.93 9.80
N VAL A 546 -6.99 20.16 8.94
CA VAL A 546 -6.56 20.54 7.57
C VAL A 546 -7.78 20.67 6.65
N ILE A 547 -8.76 19.76 6.81
CA ILE A 547 -10.06 19.80 6.14
C ILE A 547 -11.19 19.79 7.17
N ALA A 548 -12.40 20.12 6.74
CA ALA A 548 -13.60 20.02 7.56
C ALA A 548 -14.82 19.66 6.72
N ARG A 549 -15.78 18.92 7.32
CA ARG A 549 -17.08 18.67 6.71
C ARG A 549 -17.87 19.96 6.52
N TRP A 550 -18.36 20.16 5.31
CA TRP A 550 -19.25 21.25 4.93
C TRP A 550 -20.65 20.72 4.66
N ASN A 551 -21.65 21.22 5.40
CA ASN A 551 -23.04 20.82 5.28
C ASN A 551 -23.91 22.00 4.81
N PRO A 552 -23.78 22.45 3.55
CA PRO A 552 -24.57 23.57 3.03
C PRO A 552 -26.03 23.17 2.79
N ARG A 553 -26.94 24.15 2.84
CA ARG A 553 -28.26 24.06 2.19
C ARG A 553 -28.06 24.19 0.68
N ILE A 554 -28.56 23.23 -0.09
CA ILE A 554 -28.29 23.12 -1.54
C ILE A 554 -29.59 23.33 -2.31
N LEU A 555 -29.66 24.39 -3.11
CA LEU A 555 -30.66 24.56 -4.15
C LEU A 555 -30.27 23.70 -5.37
N GLN A 556 -31.11 22.73 -5.71
CA GLN A 556 -30.95 21.88 -6.88
C GLN A 556 -32.33 21.45 -7.41
N ASP A 557 -32.52 21.47 -8.72
CA ASP A 557 -33.78 21.08 -9.40
C ASP A 557 -35.00 21.82 -8.84
N GLY A 558 -34.85 23.11 -8.52
CA GLY A 558 -35.91 23.97 -7.98
C GLY A 558 -36.28 23.71 -6.51
N SER A 559 -35.56 22.84 -5.80
CA SER A 559 -35.81 22.50 -4.39
C SER A 559 -34.57 22.66 -3.53
N VAL A 560 -34.75 22.94 -2.23
CA VAL A 560 -33.64 23.06 -1.27
C VAL A 560 -33.48 21.76 -0.48
N ILE A 561 -32.32 21.13 -0.64
CA ILE A 561 -31.88 19.98 0.16
C ILE A 561 -31.12 20.51 1.38
N PRO A 562 -31.43 20.05 2.61
CA PRO A 562 -30.87 20.64 3.83
C PRO A 562 -29.37 20.36 4.01
N ARG A 563 -28.84 19.30 3.40
CA ARG A 563 -27.41 18.92 3.44
C ARG A 563 -27.07 17.93 2.32
N PRO A 564 -25.78 17.80 1.95
CA PRO A 564 -25.30 16.73 1.09
C PRO A 564 -25.70 15.32 1.55
N ARG A 565 -25.95 14.41 0.59
CA ARG A 565 -26.15 12.97 0.88
C ARG A 565 -24.84 12.25 1.22
N GLU A 566 -23.74 12.68 0.59
CA GLU A 566 -22.39 12.18 0.86
C GLU A 566 -21.56 13.30 1.50
N PRO A 567 -20.52 12.95 2.28
CA PRO A 567 -19.62 13.95 2.88
C PRO A 567 -19.02 14.91 1.84
N TRP A 568 -19.13 16.20 2.10
CA TRP A 568 -18.39 17.25 1.39
C TRP A 568 -17.34 17.78 2.34
N PHE A 569 -16.10 17.81 1.91
CA PHE A 569 -15.02 18.44 2.66
C PHE A 569 -14.56 19.72 1.97
N VAL A 570 -14.03 20.64 2.76
CA VAL A 570 -13.32 21.83 2.28
C VAL A 570 -12.02 21.96 3.08
N GLY A 571 -10.94 22.45 2.48
CA GLY A 571 -9.72 22.78 3.24
C GLY A 571 -10.01 23.90 4.24
N LYS A 572 -9.37 23.94 5.42
CA LYS A 572 -9.66 24.92 6.49
C LYS A 572 -8.35 25.61 6.93
N PRO A 573 -8.21 26.95 6.84
CA PRO A 573 -9.28 27.94 6.67
C PRO A 573 -9.61 28.29 5.20
N GLY A 574 -8.92 27.69 4.22
CA GLY A 574 -9.13 27.94 2.79
C GLY A 574 -8.90 26.66 2.00
N MET A 575 -9.43 26.57 0.77
CA MET A 575 -9.30 25.37 -0.06
C MET A 575 -7.84 24.98 -0.34
N ASN A 576 -6.93 25.95 -0.31
CA ASN A 576 -5.50 25.70 -0.52
C ASN A 576 -4.78 25.05 0.67
N GLU A 577 -5.43 24.91 1.83
CA GLU A 577 -4.79 24.32 3.02
C GLU A 577 -4.37 22.87 2.78
N LEU A 578 -5.18 22.07 2.07
CA LEU A 578 -4.81 20.69 1.77
C LEU A 578 -3.49 20.60 0.97
N VAL A 579 -3.32 21.46 -0.03
CA VAL A 579 -2.08 21.52 -0.82
C VAL A 579 -0.91 22.01 0.03
N ARG A 580 -1.13 23.03 0.87
CA ARG A 580 -0.12 23.51 1.83
C ARG A 580 0.33 22.40 2.78
N HIS A 581 -0.62 21.61 3.27
CA HIS A 581 -0.35 20.45 4.13
C HIS A 581 0.48 19.38 3.42
N LEU A 582 0.11 19.02 2.18
CA LEU A 582 0.88 18.08 1.35
C LEU A 582 2.31 18.56 1.10
N GLN A 583 2.55 19.87 1.10
CA GLN A 583 3.85 20.49 0.83
C GLN A 583 4.73 20.73 2.07
N ARG A 584 4.26 20.42 3.29
CA ARG A 584 5.07 20.60 4.51
C ARG A 584 6.42 19.86 4.39
N ASP A 585 7.54 20.47 4.74
CA ASP A 585 8.87 19.83 4.59
C ASP A 585 9.34 19.57 3.14
N LEU A 586 8.59 19.99 2.10
CA LEU A 586 9.03 19.92 0.70
C LEU A 586 9.72 21.22 0.28
N GLU A 587 10.69 21.11 -0.64
CA GLU A 587 11.27 22.25 -1.32
C GLU A 587 10.35 22.67 -2.48
N VAL A 588 9.66 23.79 -2.31
CA VAL A 588 8.71 24.33 -3.30
C VAL A 588 9.06 25.78 -3.63
N GLU A 589 9.36 26.05 -4.90
CA GLU A 589 9.60 27.40 -5.42
C GLU A 589 8.39 27.91 -6.22
N PHE A 590 7.77 28.95 -5.69
CA PHE A 590 6.66 29.68 -6.33
C PHE A 590 7.16 30.85 -7.17
N GLY A 591 6.34 31.31 -8.11
CA GLY A 591 6.69 32.38 -9.05
C GLY A 591 7.70 31.95 -10.11
N ARG A 592 7.92 30.63 -10.28
CA ARG A 592 8.85 30.04 -11.25
C ARG A 592 8.07 29.44 -12.41
N ARG A 593 7.89 30.21 -13.48
CA ARG A 593 7.30 29.68 -14.70
C ARG A 593 8.37 28.97 -15.51
N ILE A 594 8.19 27.67 -15.71
CA ILE A 594 9.06 26.88 -16.58
C ILE A 594 8.56 26.99 -18.02
N THR A 595 9.48 27.27 -18.93
CA THR A 595 9.21 27.44 -20.36
C THR A 595 9.89 26.38 -21.21
N ARG A 596 11.01 25.82 -20.72
CA ARG A 596 11.81 24.83 -21.43
C ARG A 596 12.33 23.76 -20.48
N LEU A 597 12.23 22.51 -20.93
CA LEU A 597 12.87 21.34 -20.33
C LEU A 597 13.93 20.83 -21.30
N GLU A 598 15.03 20.32 -20.75
CA GLU A 598 16.12 19.75 -21.53
C GLU A 598 16.54 18.42 -20.90
N LYS A 599 16.51 17.35 -21.70
CA LYS A 599 17.10 16.07 -21.32
C LYS A 599 18.60 16.14 -21.53
N THR A 600 19.37 15.90 -20.47
CA THR A 600 20.83 15.78 -20.54
C THR A 600 21.25 14.31 -20.45
N SER A 601 22.54 14.02 -20.63
CA SER A 601 23.09 12.68 -20.43
C SER A 601 22.95 12.16 -19.00
N THR A 602 22.89 13.07 -18.01
CA THR A 602 22.84 12.71 -16.58
C THR A 602 21.48 12.97 -15.93
N GLY A 603 20.51 13.55 -16.62
CA GLY A 603 19.23 13.91 -16.01
C GLY A 603 18.42 14.90 -16.82
N TRP A 604 17.87 15.88 -16.13
CA TRP A 604 16.91 16.87 -16.62
C TRP A 604 17.24 18.26 -16.10
N ARG A 605 17.03 19.28 -16.93
CA ARG A 605 17.15 20.69 -16.56
C ARG A 605 15.88 21.45 -16.92
N ALA A 606 15.55 22.44 -16.09
CA ALA A 606 14.44 23.35 -16.33
C ALA A 606 14.91 24.80 -16.39
N PHE A 607 14.30 25.54 -17.32
CA PHE A 607 14.60 26.94 -17.60
C PHE A 607 13.33 27.80 -17.50
N ASP A 608 13.49 29.02 -17.03
CA ASP A 608 12.40 29.97 -16.83
C ASP A 608 12.19 30.92 -18.03
N ASP A 609 11.31 31.92 -17.87
CA ASP A 609 11.03 32.92 -18.91
C ASP A 609 12.27 33.73 -19.32
N ALA A 610 13.31 33.81 -18.47
CA ALA A 610 14.57 34.49 -18.76
C ALA A 610 15.65 33.54 -19.32
N ASP A 611 15.27 32.32 -19.71
CA ASP A 611 16.17 31.22 -20.10
C ASP A 611 17.25 30.91 -19.05
N SER A 612 16.97 31.24 -17.79
CA SER A 612 17.87 30.93 -16.67
C SER A 612 17.61 29.52 -16.17
N LYS A 613 18.68 28.74 -15.93
CA LYS A 613 18.55 27.40 -15.30
C LYS A 613 18.06 27.56 -13.87
N VAL A 614 16.88 27.01 -13.58
CA VAL A 614 16.23 27.11 -12.26
C VAL A 614 16.08 25.77 -11.54
N GLY A 615 16.36 24.65 -12.21
CA GLY A 615 16.31 23.33 -11.59
C GLY A 615 17.05 22.26 -12.37
N GLU A 616 17.53 21.23 -11.67
CA GLU A 616 18.21 20.07 -12.24
C GLU A 616 17.98 18.83 -11.36
N ALA A 617 17.69 17.69 -12.00
CA ALA A 617 17.38 16.43 -11.30
C ALA A 617 17.59 15.21 -12.23
N ASP A 618 17.57 14.00 -11.67
CA ASP A 618 17.75 12.75 -12.43
C ASP A 618 16.49 12.37 -13.23
N ARG A 619 15.31 12.77 -12.73
CA ARG A 619 13.98 12.52 -13.33
C ARG A 619 13.13 13.78 -13.29
N VAL A 620 12.10 13.82 -14.15
CA VAL A 620 11.13 14.92 -14.21
C VAL A 620 9.68 14.40 -14.17
N ILE A 621 8.84 15.08 -13.40
CA ILE A 621 7.39 14.92 -13.40
C ILE A 621 6.76 16.27 -13.77
N ILE A 622 5.87 16.27 -14.76
CA ILE A 622 5.18 17.46 -15.25
C ILE A 622 3.71 17.38 -14.82
N ALA A 623 3.38 18.06 -13.72
CA ALA A 623 2.05 18.14 -13.12
C ALA A 623 1.30 19.42 -13.55
N ALA A 624 1.38 19.76 -14.84
CA ALA A 624 0.71 20.89 -15.46
C ALA A 624 -0.53 20.43 -16.25
N PRO A 625 -1.47 21.34 -16.63
CA PRO A 625 -2.54 21.00 -17.57
C PRO A 625 -1.98 20.43 -18.88
N ALA A 626 -2.68 19.47 -19.51
CA ALA A 626 -2.15 18.69 -20.63
C ALA A 626 -1.53 19.57 -21.76
N PRO A 627 -2.14 20.68 -22.22
CA PRO A 627 -1.52 21.51 -23.26
C PRO A 627 -0.21 22.20 -22.83
N GLN A 628 -0.10 22.55 -21.54
CA GLN A 628 1.14 23.11 -20.98
C GLN A 628 2.20 22.02 -20.82
N ALA A 629 1.80 20.83 -20.36
CA ALA A 629 2.70 19.69 -20.27
C ALA A 629 3.22 19.27 -21.65
N ALA A 630 2.36 19.23 -22.67
CA ALA A 630 2.73 18.94 -24.05
C ALA A 630 3.75 19.95 -24.60
N THR A 631 3.53 21.24 -24.34
CA THR A 631 4.49 22.29 -24.73
C THR A 631 5.87 22.02 -24.12
N LEU A 632 5.94 21.71 -22.83
CA LEU A 632 7.21 21.42 -22.15
C LEU A 632 7.88 20.15 -22.68
N LEU A 633 7.13 19.06 -22.90
CA LEU A 633 7.66 17.83 -23.49
C LEU A 633 8.27 18.07 -24.87
N ARG A 634 7.60 18.84 -25.73
CA ARG A 634 8.11 19.16 -27.08
C ARG A 634 9.41 19.96 -27.05
N THR A 635 9.65 20.79 -26.02
CA THR A 635 10.95 21.47 -25.88
C THR A 635 12.12 20.52 -25.63
N ALA A 636 11.83 19.33 -25.07
CA ALA A 636 12.79 18.25 -24.88
C ALA A 636 12.76 17.23 -26.03
N THR A 637 12.16 17.57 -27.18
CA THR A 637 12.02 16.72 -28.37
C THR A 637 11.21 15.42 -28.14
N ILE A 638 10.32 15.43 -27.16
CA ILE A 638 9.44 14.29 -26.85
C ILE A 638 8.10 14.45 -27.55
N ASP A 639 7.58 13.36 -28.11
CA ASP A 639 6.24 13.30 -28.66
C ASP A 639 5.18 13.49 -27.56
N ALA A 640 4.29 14.45 -27.76
CA ALA A 640 3.23 14.80 -26.84
C ALA A 640 1.83 14.73 -27.48
N ASP A 641 1.71 14.13 -28.66
CA ASP A 641 0.43 13.99 -29.37
C ASP A 641 -0.66 13.28 -28.52
N PRO A 642 -0.34 12.30 -27.65
CA PRO A 642 -1.34 11.74 -26.74
C PRO A 642 -1.97 12.77 -25.79
N LEU A 643 -1.27 13.86 -25.46
CA LEU A 643 -1.78 14.91 -24.57
C LEU A 643 -2.69 15.89 -25.29
N ASP A 644 -2.55 16.04 -26.62
CA ASP A 644 -3.40 16.93 -27.42
C ASP A 644 -4.83 16.43 -27.53
N ALA A 645 -5.05 15.12 -27.37
CA ALA A 645 -6.37 14.50 -27.33
C ALA A 645 -7.17 14.81 -26.05
N VAL A 646 -6.52 15.40 -25.03
CA VAL A 646 -7.17 15.77 -23.77
C VAL A 646 -7.92 17.08 -23.94
N VAL A 647 -9.23 17.04 -23.81
CA VAL A 647 -10.11 18.21 -23.99
C VAL A 647 -10.51 18.79 -22.65
N PHE A 648 -10.36 20.11 -22.52
CA PHE A 648 -10.79 20.86 -21.35
C PHE A 648 -11.97 21.76 -21.67
N ASP A 649 -12.91 21.81 -20.74
CA ASP A 649 -13.94 22.82 -20.69
C ASP A 649 -13.43 24.03 -19.89
N PRO A 650 -13.45 25.24 -20.47
CA PRO A 650 -13.09 26.45 -19.74
C PRO A 650 -14.18 26.81 -18.72
N THR A 651 -13.81 27.60 -17.72
CA THR A 651 -14.76 28.10 -16.71
C THR A 651 -14.46 29.55 -16.37
N TRP A 652 -15.44 30.42 -16.54
CA TRP A 652 -15.43 31.75 -15.92
C TRP A 652 -15.95 31.67 -14.49
N THR A 653 -15.26 32.34 -13.57
CA THR A 653 -15.65 32.45 -12.18
C THR A 653 -15.85 33.91 -11.81
N LEU A 654 -17.00 34.27 -11.24
CA LEU A 654 -17.31 35.58 -10.66
C LEU A 654 -17.19 35.52 -9.14
N LEU A 655 -16.53 36.54 -8.57
CA LEU A 655 -16.29 36.74 -7.14
C LEU A 655 -17.02 38.01 -6.70
N LEU A 656 -18.04 37.86 -5.85
CA LEU A 656 -18.84 38.97 -5.33
C LEU A 656 -18.54 39.22 -3.86
N ASP A 657 -18.28 40.48 -3.51
CA ASP A 657 -18.11 40.94 -2.14
C ASP A 657 -19.33 41.76 -1.70
N GLY A 658 -19.65 41.75 -0.39
CA GLY A 658 -20.66 42.66 0.18
C GLY A 658 -22.13 42.30 -0.08
N VAL A 659 -22.41 41.05 -0.47
CA VAL A 659 -23.78 40.54 -0.71
C VAL A 659 -24.31 39.84 0.54
N ASP A 660 -24.69 40.61 1.56
CA ASP A 660 -25.19 40.10 2.84
C ASP A 660 -26.70 39.82 2.78
N HIS A 661 -27.07 38.75 2.08
CA HIS A 661 -28.45 38.29 1.92
C HIS A 661 -28.54 36.77 2.11
N ASP A 662 -29.59 36.28 2.79
CA ASP A 662 -29.91 34.86 2.87
C ASP A 662 -31.08 34.48 1.94
N PRO A 663 -30.83 33.87 0.77
CA PRO A 663 -31.87 33.42 -0.15
C PRO A 663 -32.46 32.06 0.26
N GLY A 664 -32.12 31.52 1.43
CA GLY A 664 -32.57 30.20 1.90
C GLY A 664 -31.68 29.04 1.47
N PHE A 665 -30.58 29.30 0.76
CA PHE A 665 -29.57 28.33 0.38
C PHE A 665 -28.15 28.88 0.57
N ASP A 666 -27.19 27.95 0.67
CA ASP A 666 -25.75 28.24 0.76
C ASP A 666 -25.01 27.85 -0.52
N VAL A 667 -25.55 26.87 -1.25
CA VAL A 667 -25.06 26.44 -2.57
C VAL A 667 -26.23 26.38 -3.53
N ALA A 668 -26.03 26.80 -4.77
CA ALA A 668 -26.94 26.53 -5.87
C ALA A 668 -26.21 25.77 -6.99
N ILE A 669 -26.83 24.71 -7.49
CA ILE A 669 -26.34 23.89 -8.61
C ILE A 669 -27.28 24.10 -9.78
N ASP A 670 -26.74 24.56 -10.91
CA ASP A 670 -27.51 24.90 -12.12
C ASP A 670 -28.75 25.79 -11.88
N PRO A 671 -28.65 26.90 -11.11
CA PRO A 671 -29.81 27.75 -10.84
C PRO A 671 -30.39 28.42 -12.10
N ASN A 672 -29.58 28.57 -13.16
CA ASN A 672 -29.99 29.10 -14.45
C ASN A 672 -28.99 28.64 -15.55
N PRO A 673 -29.28 28.86 -16.85
CA PRO A 673 -28.43 28.37 -17.94
C PRO A 673 -27.00 28.93 -17.98
N GLU A 674 -26.73 30.08 -17.33
CA GLU A 674 -25.40 30.72 -17.34
C GLU A 674 -24.51 30.23 -16.18
N ILE A 675 -25.11 29.75 -15.09
CA ILE A 675 -24.41 29.44 -13.84
C ILE A 675 -24.48 27.93 -13.54
N ARG A 676 -23.31 27.29 -13.44
CA ARG A 676 -23.17 25.89 -13.01
C ARG A 676 -23.28 25.77 -11.49
N TRP A 677 -22.66 26.71 -10.77
CA TRP A 677 -22.45 26.61 -9.34
C TRP A 677 -22.36 27.98 -8.69
N MET A 678 -23.00 28.15 -7.53
CA MET A 678 -22.82 29.30 -6.63
C MET A 678 -22.60 28.80 -5.22
N ALA A 679 -21.69 29.42 -4.47
CA ALA A 679 -21.48 29.12 -3.06
C ALA A 679 -21.28 30.38 -2.21
N ARG A 680 -21.98 30.44 -1.08
CA ARG A 680 -21.76 31.41 0.00
C ARG A 680 -20.51 31.01 0.78
N GLU A 681 -19.47 31.82 0.74
CA GLU A 681 -18.18 31.50 1.37
C GLU A 681 -18.27 31.39 2.90
N ALA A 682 -19.07 32.24 3.54
CA ALA A 682 -19.31 32.20 4.99
C ALA A 682 -19.98 30.91 5.48
N SER A 683 -20.61 30.12 4.60
CA SER A 683 -21.17 28.81 4.98
C SER A 683 -20.10 27.72 5.12
N ARG A 684 -18.89 27.95 4.58
CA ARG A 684 -17.78 26.99 4.65
C ARG A 684 -17.11 27.08 6.02
N PRO A 685 -16.84 25.94 6.70
CA PRO A 685 -16.14 25.95 7.97
C PRO A 685 -14.81 26.73 7.94
N GLY A 686 -14.59 27.61 8.91
CA GLY A 686 -13.35 28.38 9.04
C GLY A 686 -13.20 29.58 8.09
N ARG A 687 -14.27 29.99 7.39
CA ARG A 687 -14.37 31.28 6.70
C ARG A 687 -15.16 32.24 7.58
N ALA A 688 -14.68 33.47 7.74
CA ALA A 688 -15.34 34.52 8.52
C ALA A 688 -15.91 35.64 7.63
N ASP A 689 -15.67 35.56 6.32
CA ASP A 689 -15.91 36.62 5.36
C ASP A 689 -17.40 36.65 4.94
N ALA A 690 -18.22 37.43 5.66
CA ALA A 690 -19.63 37.62 5.36
C ALA A 690 -19.83 38.32 4.00
N GLY A 691 -20.96 38.03 3.35
CA GLY A 691 -21.32 38.64 2.07
C GLY A 691 -20.47 38.24 0.85
N CYS A 692 -19.60 37.22 0.97
CA CYS A 692 -18.78 36.73 -0.13
C CYS A 692 -19.45 35.55 -0.86
N TRP A 693 -19.55 35.64 -2.18
CA TRP A 693 -20.05 34.57 -3.05
C TRP A 693 -19.05 34.25 -4.17
N THR A 694 -18.93 32.96 -4.46
CA THR A 694 -18.17 32.45 -5.62
C THR A 694 -19.14 31.77 -6.59
N ILE A 695 -19.13 32.21 -7.84
CA ILE A 695 -20.02 31.75 -8.90
C ILE A 695 -19.20 31.21 -10.06
N ASN A 696 -19.45 29.97 -10.48
CA ASN A 696 -18.86 29.39 -11.68
C ASN A 696 -19.91 29.32 -12.79
N ALA A 697 -19.57 29.85 -13.96
CA ALA A 697 -20.39 29.76 -15.15
C ALA A 697 -20.46 28.33 -15.68
N THR A 698 -21.48 28.03 -16.50
CA THR A 698 -21.55 26.76 -17.23
C THR A 698 -20.41 26.64 -18.25
N PRO A 699 -19.96 25.41 -18.56
CA PRO A 699 -18.97 25.18 -19.61
C PRO A 699 -19.39 25.76 -20.98
N GLU A 700 -20.66 25.58 -21.35
CA GLU A 700 -21.23 26.04 -22.61
C GLU A 700 -21.16 27.56 -22.73
N TRP A 701 -21.56 28.27 -21.66
CA TRP A 701 -21.49 29.72 -21.61
C TRP A 701 -20.03 30.20 -21.62
N SER A 702 -19.16 29.53 -20.86
CA SER A 702 -17.75 29.87 -20.76
C SER A 702 -17.00 29.69 -22.09
N ARG A 703 -17.33 28.65 -22.87
CA ARG A 703 -16.79 28.44 -24.22
C ARG A 703 -17.17 29.57 -25.16
N THR A 704 -18.44 29.93 -25.18
CA THR A 704 -18.97 30.99 -26.05
C THR A 704 -18.34 32.35 -25.75
N ASN A 705 -18.02 32.61 -24.48
CA ASN A 705 -17.47 33.88 -24.00
C ASN A 705 -16.00 33.80 -23.58
N LEU A 706 -15.23 32.83 -24.11
CA LEU A 706 -13.88 32.56 -23.60
C LEU A 706 -12.93 33.75 -23.72
N GLU A 707 -13.01 34.48 -24.83
CA GLU A 707 -12.19 35.65 -25.14
C GLU A 707 -12.95 36.98 -24.96
N ALA A 708 -14.12 36.95 -24.34
CA ALA A 708 -14.88 38.16 -24.05
C ALA A 708 -14.16 39.05 -23.02
N ASP A 709 -14.43 40.35 -23.07
CA ASP A 709 -13.89 41.33 -22.13
C ASP A 709 -14.35 41.04 -20.69
N SER A 710 -13.48 41.29 -19.71
CA SER A 710 -13.77 41.01 -18.31
C SER A 710 -14.94 41.82 -17.74
N GLU A 711 -15.14 43.06 -18.19
CA GLU A 711 -16.27 43.89 -17.77
C GLU A 711 -17.59 43.32 -18.29
N PHE A 712 -17.61 42.89 -19.55
CA PHE A 712 -18.78 42.22 -20.13
C PHE A 712 -19.13 40.91 -19.39
N VAL A 713 -18.11 40.07 -19.12
CA VAL A 713 -18.32 38.81 -18.40
C VAL A 713 -18.81 39.06 -16.97
N GLU A 714 -18.23 40.05 -16.29
CA GLU A 714 -18.63 40.45 -14.94
C GLU A 714 -20.10 40.87 -14.91
N ASP A 715 -20.51 41.79 -15.78
CA ASP A 715 -21.88 42.33 -15.80
C ASP A 715 -22.92 41.25 -16.06
N ARG A 716 -22.64 40.36 -17.02
CA ARG A 716 -23.52 39.23 -17.36
C ARG A 716 -23.65 38.24 -16.21
N LEU A 717 -22.54 37.78 -15.65
CA LEU A 717 -22.57 36.82 -14.54
C LEU A 717 -23.15 37.45 -13.26
N ARG A 718 -22.94 38.75 -13.02
CA ARG A 718 -23.54 39.47 -11.89
C ARG A 718 -25.05 39.56 -12.05
N THR A 719 -25.54 39.83 -13.26
CA THR A 719 -26.97 39.82 -13.59
C THR A 719 -27.58 38.43 -13.38
N ALA A 720 -26.93 37.37 -13.87
CA ALA A 720 -27.38 36.00 -13.67
C ALA A 720 -27.36 35.59 -12.18
N ALA A 721 -26.36 36.03 -11.41
CA ALA A 721 -26.26 35.77 -9.98
C ALA A 721 -27.34 36.54 -9.20
N ALA A 722 -27.60 37.80 -9.56
CA ALA A 722 -28.69 38.61 -9.00
C ALA A 722 -30.05 37.93 -9.18
N ALA A 723 -30.32 37.40 -10.38
CA ALA A 723 -31.54 36.64 -10.66
C ALA A 723 -31.66 35.38 -9.79
N ALA A 724 -30.58 34.64 -9.59
CA ALA A 724 -30.57 33.44 -8.74
C ALA A 724 -30.71 33.77 -7.24
N LEU A 725 -30.16 34.89 -6.79
CA LEU A 725 -30.23 35.34 -5.39
C LEU A 725 -31.53 36.09 -5.08
N GLY A 726 -32.30 36.51 -6.09
CA GLY A 726 -33.56 37.24 -5.91
C GLY A 726 -33.38 38.69 -5.44
N ILE A 727 -32.20 39.27 -5.61
CA ILE A 727 -31.86 40.63 -5.18
C ILE A 727 -31.05 41.37 -6.25
N ALA A 728 -31.10 42.70 -6.24
CA ALA A 728 -30.17 43.51 -7.01
C ALA A 728 -28.77 43.46 -6.39
N ILE A 729 -27.73 43.47 -7.24
CA ILE A 729 -26.33 43.46 -6.83
C ILE A 729 -25.64 44.64 -7.49
N ASP A 730 -25.55 45.77 -6.79
CA ASP A 730 -25.04 47.02 -7.38
C ASP A 730 -23.51 47.08 -7.42
N ARG A 731 -22.84 46.38 -6.51
CA ARG A 731 -21.38 46.36 -6.42
C ARG A 731 -20.79 45.42 -7.49
N PRO A 732 -19.87 45.89 -8.36
CA PRO A 732 -19.18 45.02 -9.30
C PRO A 732 -18.31 43.98 -8.60
N GLY A 733 -18.26 42.78 -9.18
CA GLY A 733 -17.40 41.69 -8.75
C GLY A 733 -16.04 41.69 -9.45
N ARG A 734 -15.29 40.60 -9.21
CA ARG A 734 -14.06 40.28 -9.95
C ARG A 734 -14.26 38.97 -10.69
N VAL A 735 -13.80 38.89 -11.93
CA VAL A 735 -13.86 37.65 -12.71
C VAL A 735 -12.50 36.98 -12.86
N HIS A 736 -12.51 35.67 -13.01
CA HIS A 736 -11.33 34.87 -13.31
C HIS A 736 -11.62 33.82 -14.39
N ARG A 737 -10.68 33.64 -15.31
CA ARG A 737 -10.78 32.71 -16.43
C ARG A 737 -9.91 31.48 -16.22
N TRP A 738 -10.53 30.34 -16.02
CA TRP A 738 -9.88 29.03 -16.07
C TRP A 738 -9.95 28.48 -17.50
N ARG A 739 -8.87 28.62 -18.28
CA ARG A 739 -8.81 28.01 -19.64
C ARG A 739 -8.83 26.47 -19.60
N TYR A 740 -8.29 25.89 -18.54
CA TYR A 740 -8.19 24.44 -18.32
C TYR A 740 -8.90 24.08 -17.01
N GLY A 741 -10.21 24.37 -16.96
CA GLY A 741 -11.03 24.26 -15.75
C GLY A 741 -11.45 22.82 -15.45
N LEU A 742 -12.36 22.32 -16.29
CA LEU A 742 -12.96 20.99 -16.21
C LEU A 742 -12.41 20.10 -17.33
N VAL A 743 -12.45 18.79 -17.12
CA VAL A 743 -11.96 17.79 -18.09
C VAL A 743 -13.18 17.21 -18.80
N GLU A 744 -13.26 17.40 -20.11
CA GLU A 744 -14.32 16.85 -20.96
C GLU A 744 -13.91 15.46 -21.47
N ALA A 745 -12.72 15.38 -22.09
CA ALA A 745 -12.15 14.13 -22.58
C ALA A 745 -10.81 13.86 -21.87
N PRO A 746 -10.73 12.88 -20.96
CA PRO A 746 -9.49 12.55 -20.27
C PRO A 746 -8.54 11.73 -21.14
N LEU A 747 -7.28 11.62 -20.72
CA LEU A 747 -6.28 10.75 -21.36
C LEU A 747 -6.68 9.26 -21.34
N GLY A 748 -7.46 8.84 -20.33
CA GLY A 748 -7.95 7.45 -20.17
C GLY A 748 -6.97 6.50 -19.46
N ARG A 749 -5.83 6.99 -18.99
CA ARG A 749 -4.82 6.26 -18.20
C ARG A 749 -4.27 7.18 -17.09
N PRO A 750 -3.75 6.66 -15.97
CA PRO A 750 -3.42 7.48 -14.80
C PRO A 750 -2.28 8.47 -15.03
N ILE A 751 -1.38 8.21 -15.97
CA ILE A 751 -0.26 9.08 -16.36
C ILE A 751 0.03 8.96 -17.85
N HIS A 752 0.82 9.89 -18.39
CA HIS A 752 1.59 9.68 -19.61
C HIS A 752 3.07 9.55 -19.24
N ILE A 753 3.76 8.56 -19.82
CA ILE A 753 5.20 8.38 -19.69
C ILE A 753 5.81 8.23 -21.08
N ASP A 754 6.92 8.93 -21.32
CA ASP A 754 7.78 8.67 -22.46
C ASP A 754 8.79 7.56 -22.11
N ALA A 755 8.71 6.44 -22.83
CA ALA A 755 9.54 5.26 -22.54
C ALA A 755 11.04 5.50 -22.80
N SER A 756 11.38 6.44 -23.67
CA SER A 756 12.77 6.69 -24.06
C SER A 756 13.54 7.55 -23.06
N THR A 757 12.88 8.54 -22.48
CA THR A 757 13.48 9.53 -21.57
C THR A 757 13.06 9.38 -20.12
N GLY A 758 11.98 8.63 -19.85
CA GLY A 758 11.37 8.50 -18.53
C GLY A 758 10.65 9.76 -18.05
N ALA A 759 10.35 10.73 -18.94
CA ALA A 759 9.55 11.90 -18.60
C ALA A 759 8.11 11.47 -18.28
N ILE A 760 7.56 11.96 -17.16
CA ILE A 760 6.19 11.64 -16.75
C ILE A 760 5.34 12.91 -16.76
N ALA A 761 4.17 12.87 -17.37
CA ALA A 761 3.14 13.89 -17.24
C ALA A 761 1.93 13.34 -16.46
N CYS A 762 1.43 14.13 -15.51
CA CYS A 762 0.37 13.71 -14.60
C CYS A 762 -0.60 14.86 -14.27
N GLY A 763 -1.78 14.49 -13.80
CA GLY A 763 -2.85 15.42 -13.45
C GLY A 763 -4.21 14.71 -13.39
N ASP A 764 -5.21 15.37 -12.83
CA ASP A 764 -6.59 14.87 -12.85
C ASP A 764 -7.16 14.66 -14.27
N TRP A 765 -6.64 15.41 -15.25
CA TRP A 765 -6.96 15.28 -16.67
C TRP A 765 -6.58 13.93 -17.27
N CYS A 766 -5.75 13.16 -16.55
CA CYS A 766 -5.44 11.79 -16.92
C CYS A 766 -6.69 10.87 -16.82
N LEU A 767 -7.56 11.07 -15.83
CA LEU A 767 -8.68 10.15 -15.53
C LEU A 767 -10.09 10.79 -15.56
N GLY A 768 -10.23 12.13 -15.48
CA GLY A 768 -11.55 12.78 -15.66
C GLY A 768 -11.87 13.97 -14.72
N GLY A 769 -10.87 14.68 -14.19
CA GLY A 769 -11.08 16.03 -13.63
C GLY A 769 -11.51 16.16 -12.17
N ARG A 770 -11.65 15.06 -11.42
CA ARG A 770 -11.94 15.11 -9.98
C ARG A 770 -10.67 15.21 -9.13
N VAL A 771 -10.80 15.64 -7.87
CA VAL A 771 -9.67 15.73 -6.93
C VAL A 771 -9.01 14.37 -6.71
N GLU A 772 -9.80 13.30 -6.63
CA GLU A 772 -9.32 11.93 -6.47
C GLU A 772 -8.45 11.50 -7.65
N HIS A 773 -8.78 11.95 -8.87
CA HIS A 773 -7.96 11.68 -10.06
C HIS A 773 -6.60 12.35 -9.97
N ALA A 774 -6.50 13.54 -9.36
CA ALA A 774 -5.21 14.18 -9.12
C ALA A 774 -4.35 13.37 -8.15
N PHE A 775 -4.94 12.86 -7.06
CA PHE A 775 -4.24 11.98 -6.12
C PHE A 775 -3.81 10.67 -6.78
N GLN A 776 -4.71 10.00 -7.49
CA GLN A 776 -4.41 8.76 -8.23
C GLN A 776 -3.29 8.95 -9.25
N SER A 777 -3.36 10.02 -10.05
CA SER A 777 -2.34 10.34 -11.05
C SER A 777 -0.99 10.70 -10.40
N GLY A 778 -1.00 11.45 -9.29
CA GLY A 778 0.22 11.75 -8.53
C GLY A 778 0.87 10.50 -7.93
N ALA A 779 0.07 9.59 -7.37
CA ALA A 779 0.56 8.31 -6.84
C ALA A 779 1.12 7.41 -7.95
N ALA A 780 0.42 7.31 -9.09
CA ALA A 780 0.90 6.55 -10.24
C ALA A 780 2.23 7.12 -10.79
N ALA A 781 2.39 8.45 -10.85
CA ALA A 781 3.62 9.09 -11.29
C ALA A 781 4.80 8.77 -10.35
N ALA A 782 4.60 8.91 -9.03
CA ALA A 782 5.62 8.57 -8.05
C ALA A 782 5.96 7.06 -8.05
N GLY A 783 4.94 6.20 -8.05
CA GLY A 783 5.12 4.74 -8.08
C GLY A 783 5.87 4.28 -9.33
N THR A 784 5.64 4.92 -10.47
CA THR A 784 6.39 4.62 -11.71
C THR A 784 7.89 4.82 -11.55
N LEU A 785 8.30 5.91 -10.89
CA LEU A 785 9.72 6.12 -10.56
C LEU A 785 10.21 5.14 -9.49
N LEU A 786 9.41 4.87 -8.45
CA LEU A 786 9.81 3.95 -7.38
C LEU A 786 9.97 2.50 -7.85
N ARG A 787 9.27 2.10 -8.92
CA ARG A 787 9.41 0.78 -9.56
C ARG A 787 10.54 0.71 -10.59
N ASP A 788 11.10 1.85 -11.00
CA ASP A 788 12.24 1.92 -11.93
C ASP A 788 13.54 1.58 -11.16
N PRO A 789 14.18 0.43 -11.42
CA PRO A 789 15.40 0.02 -10.72
C PRO A 789 16.59 0.96 -10.99
N SER A 790 16.53 1.79 -12.03
CA SER A 790 17.56 2.78 -12.34
C SER A 790 17.36 4.11 -11.60
N PHE A 791 16.25 4.29 -10.89
CA PHE A 791 15.97 5.48 -10.08
C PHE A 791 16.35 5.32 -8.61
N ALA A 792 16.21 4.11 -8.07
CA ALA A 792 16.64 3.73 -6.73
C ALA A 792 17.27 2.33 -6.77
N SER A 793 18.53 2.22 -6.37
CA SER A 793 19.30 0.98 -6.46
C SER A 793 20.05 0.69 -5.15
N PRO A 794 20.41 -0.58 -4.87
CA PRO A 794 21.33 -0.91 -3.80
C PRO A 794 22.67 -0.17 -3.96
N ASP A 795 23.36 0.10 -2.86
CA ASP A 795 24.74 0.57 -2.94
C ASP A 795 25.63 -0.48 -3.66
N PRO A 796 26.63 -0.10 -4.48
CA PRO A 796 27.40 -1.03 -5.30
C PRO A 796 28.13 -2.15 -4.53
N GLY A 797 28.35 -1.97 -3.22
CA GLY A 797 28.95 -2.98 -2.34
C GLY A 797 27.97 -4.07 -1.85
N ASP A 798 26.67 -3.85 -2.01
CA ASP A 798 25.58 -4.73 -1.53
C ASP A 798 24.85 -5.42 -2.70
N ALA A 799 25.28 -5.20 -3.95
CA ALA A 799 24.69 -5.84 -5.12
C ALA A 799 24.94 -7.37 -5.07
N ILE A 800 23.85 -8.15 -5.05
CA ILE A 800 23.92 -9.60 -5.24
C ILE A 800 24.34 -9.84 -6.69
N ASP A 801 25.48 -10.50 -6.89
CA ASP A 801 26.04 -10.81 -8.20
C ASP A 801 25.00 -11.50 -9.09
N GLU A 802 24.55 -10.82 -10.16
CA GLU A 802 23.53 -11.33 -11.09
C GLU A 802 24.03 -12.54 -11.91
N GLY A 803 25.32 -12.90 -11.78
CA GLY A 803 25.99 -13.96 -12.53
C GLY A 803 25.43 -15.38 -12.37
N LEU A 804 24.56 -15.63 -11.39
CA LEU A 804 23.96 -16.97 -11.19
C LEU A 804 22.86 -17.33 -12.20
N PHE A 805 22.32 -16.37 -12.97
CA PHE A 805 21.32 -16.64 -14.02
C PHE A 805 21.84 -16.48 -15.46
N ALA A 806 23.11 -16.09 -15.65
CA ALA A 806 23.72 -16.02 -16.98
C ALA A 806 23.97 -17.41 -17.62
N GLY A 807 23.75 -18.51 -16.88
CA GLY A 807 24.08 -19.87 -17.29
C GLY A 807 22.93 -20.78 -17.77
N ILE A 808 21.68 -20.31 -17.84
CA ILE A 808 20.52 -21.14 -18.28
C ILE A 808 20.01 -20.73 -19.68
N SER A 809 20.93 -20.31 -20.54
CA SER A 809 20.72 -20.28 -21.99
C SER A 809 21.80 -21.12 -22.65
N GLY A 810 21.52 -22.42 -22.73
CA GLY A 810 22.30 -23.46 -23.38
C GLY A 810 21.46 -24.69 -23.62
#